data_AF-A0A6V7QQG6-F1
#
_entry.id   AF-A0A6V7QQG6-F1
#
_cell.length_a   1.000
_cell.length_b   1.000
_cell.length_c   1.000
_cell.angle_alpha   90.00
_cell.angle_beta   90.00
_cell.angle_gamma   90.00
#
_symmetry.space_group_name_H-M   'P 1'
#
loop_
_entity.id
_entity.type
_entity.pdbx_description
1 polymer ?
#
loop_
_entity_poly.entity_id
_entity_poly.type
_entity_poly.pdbx_seq_one_letter_code
_entity_poly.pdbx_strand_id
1 'polypeptide(L)'
;MENLAFLANASNLVTYMMGFMRFSPSHSATTVTNFMGTAFLLALLGGFLSDAFFTTYVVYLVSALIEFLVRTSNPDDPSEIPVAEAPSMRALVPVASAGPCEAVSGAEAAMLFGGLYLTALGVGGIKGSLPAHGAEQFDEGSPRGRAARSTFFNYFVFCLSCGGSLRSPSSSGSRTTRAGSGGSGSPPSPSCYPSPCSSPARGFTGTSSPRGVLVAAALNCRTTQPPSNAIVDRPLSPENRTETNDHKQEERENGDHKNATISNAPSEELKFLNRAAQNLPRHLPLACTVEEVEEVKVVLKILPIFLSTIMLNCCLAQLSTFSVEQAATMDTRVGRLTVPPASLPIFPVTFIMILAPVYDHIVLPFARRVTKTEVGITHLQRIGTGLVLSIVSMAIAALVEVKRKNVAQNAGLVDSLEPLPISFFWIALQYLFLGSADLFTLAGLLEFFFSEAPARMRSLATALSWASLAMGYYLSSVLVSIVNSATGRGSHWPWLKGSNLNHYRLERFYWLMCVLSSLNYLFYLFWALRYKYRRGGARSPSTTLGPFAPRLRLRPTFPFPSTRPIRKSKPRRARVRVLLLQGKHGDGHGNGLRSGATPSPVQAREGERTEGGGGRRRPAPRSPPLRHRRDLRRRAPPENWLPIPPRSKIAIFTWHGATIELDGISEVEYVADETPMVSYVNVHAILDGRRTHAKASQGSGLDASQSVSQGPRVIVVGPTDSGKSTLCRMLLSWASKQGWKPTFVDLDIGQGSITIPGCIAATPVEMPIDAVEGIPLEMPIVYFYGHTTPNVNADLYKVLMKELAQTLEKQFSGNAESRAAGMVINTMGWVEGLGYELLLQAVDTFKANVVLVLGQEKLCSMLKEVLKSKPNVDIVKLHKSEGVVLRNQKVRQKARSFRIREYFYGLSNDLSPHSNIINFSDVSIYRIGGGPQAPRSALPIGAEPVADPTRVVAVNINRDLLHLVLAVSYAKEPDQIISSNVAGFIYVTDIDIQRKKIVCLTPCPGELPSKILVVGTLTWLEG
;
A
#
# COMPACT_ATOMS: atom_id res chain seq x y z
N MET A 1 11.89 1.12 18.40
CA MET A 1 13.28 1.60 18.55
C MET A 1 13.34 3.11 18.77
N GLU A 2 12.77 3.95 17.91
CA GLU A 2 12.65 5.40 18.19
C GLU A 2 11.93 5.65 19.52
N ASN A 3 10.73 5.09 19.72
CA ASN A 3 10.00 5.26 20.98
C ASN A 3 10.74 4.73 22.23
N LEU A 4 11.67 3.77 22.06
CA LEU A 4 12.57 3.31 23.12
C LEU A 4 13.59 4.39 23.47
N ALA A 5 14.25 4.97 22.46
CA ALA A 5 15.21 6.06 22.64
C ALA A 5 14.52 7.31 23.23
N PHE A 6 13.32 7.65 22.76
CA PHE A 6 12.56 8.81 23.24
C PHE A 6 12.18 8.70 24.72
N LEU A 7 11.61 7.56 25.13
CA LEU A 7 11.23 7.34 26.55
C LEU A 7 12.45 7.18 27.46
N ALA A 8 13.51 6.50 26.99
CA ALA A 8 14.76 6.39 27.74
C ALA A 8 15.39 7.76 27.97
N ASN A 9 15.43 8.61 26.94
CA ASN A 9 15.94 9.98 27.06
C ASN A 9 15.08 10.82 28.00
N ALA A 10 13.75 10.72 27.95
CA ALA A 10 12.86 11.45 28.86
C ALA A 10 13.10 11.10 30.34
N SER A 11 13.30 9.82 30.66
CA SER A 11 13.58 9.37 32.04
C SER A 11 14.94 9.84 32.57
N ASN A 12 15.97 9.81 31.71
CA ASN A 12 17.31 10.29 32.07
C ASN A 12 17.36 11.83 32.16
N LEU A 13 16.53 12.54 31.39
CA LEU A 13 16.47 13.99 31.37
C LEU A 13 15.99 14.57 32.71
N VAL A 14 15.06 13.92 33.40
CA VAL A 14 14.63 14.36 34.75
C VAL A 14 15.83 14.34 35.71
N THR A 15 16.58 13.24 35.70
CA THR A 15 17.77 13.06 36.55
C THR A 15 18.87 14.06 36.19
N TYR A 16 19.07 14.33 34.90
CA TYR A 16 20.02 15.33 34.41
C TYR A 16 19.66 16.75 34.88
N MET A 17 18.38 17.13 34.76
CA MET A 17 17.89 18.45 35.18
C MET A 17 18.01 18.66 36.70
N MET A 18 17.83 17.60 37.49
CA MET A 18 18.01 17.66 38.94
C MET A 18 19.49 17.69 39.36
N GLY A 19 20.33 16.85 38.75
CA GLY A 19 21.73 16.68 39.14
C GLY A 19 22.65 17.79 38.61
N PHE A 20 22.60 18.03 37.30
CA PHE A 20 23.54 18.92 36.61
C PHE A 20 23.01 20.35 36.49
N MET A 21 21.74 20.54 36.12
CA MET A 21 21.12 21.87 36.02
C MET A 21 20.63 22.43 37.37
N ARG A 22 20.65 21.60 38.43
CA ARG A 22 20.20 21.91 39.80
C ARG A 22 18.81 22.53 39.89
N PHE A 23 17.89 22.11 39.00
CA PHE A 23 16.49 22.50 39.09
C PHE A 23 15.78 21.75 40.23
N SER A 24 14.73 22.35 40.79
CA SER A 24 13.92 21.67 41.80
C SER A 24 13.20 20.46 41.18
N PRO A 25 12.91 19.38 41.94
CA PRO A 25 12.27 18.17 41.40
C PRO A 25 10.96 18.46 40.67
N SER A 26 10.16 19.38 41.21
CA SER A 26 8.90 19.83 40.59
C SER A 26 9.14 20.60 39.30
N HIS A 27 10.17 21.44 39.23
CA HIS A 27 10.53 22.17 38.02
C HIS A 27 11.12 21.25 36.95
N SER A 28 12.00 20.31 37.32
CA SER A 28 12.56 19.30 36.41
C SER A 28 11.48 18.41 35.81
N ALA A 29 10.56 17.89 36.62
CA ALA A 29 9.43 17.08 36.15
C ALA A 29 8.54 17.89 35.19
N THR A 30 8.22 19.14 35.55
CA THR A 30 7.41 20.04 34.70
C THR A 30 8.08 20.31 33.36
N THR A 31 9.39 20.60 33.35
CA THR A 31 10.17 20.85 32.13
C THR A 31 10.21 19.64 31.20
N VAL A 32 10.39 18.43 31.74
CA VAL A 32 10.35 17.19 30.94
C VAL A 32 8.95 16.93 30.39
N THR A 33 7.90 17.13 31.19
CA THR A 33 6.52 16.99 30.70
C THR A 33 6.17 18.03 29.64
N ASN A 34 6.66 19.25 29.76
CA ASN A 34 6.47 20.30 28.75
C ASN A 34 7.21 19.96 27.45
N PHE A 35 8.42 19.39 27.54
CA PHE A 35 9.15 18.89 26.37
C PHE A 35 8.37 17.76 25.68
N MET A 36 7.91 16.75 26.42
CA MET A 36 7.11 15.65 25.86
C MET A 36 5.83 16.17 25.21
N GLY A 37 5.11 17.08 25.89
CA GLY A 37 3.93 17.74 25.35
C GLY A 37 4.23 18.50 24.05
N THR A 38 5.36 19.20 23.99
CA THR A 38 5.79 19.94 22.79
C THR A 38 6.10 18.99 21.64
N ALA A 39 6.82 17.88 21.89
CA ALA A 39 7.13 16.87 20.87
C ALA A 39 5.86 16.25 20.26
N PHE A 40 4.85 15.95 21.10
CA PHE A 40 3.58 15.42 20.62
C PHE A 40 2.72 16.47 19.91
N LEU A 41 2.80 17.75 20.32
CA LEU A 41 2.10 18.84 19.63
C LEU A 41 2.70 19.12 18.25
N LEU A 42 4.03 19.01 18.11
CA LEU A 42 4.73 19.09 16.83
C LEU A 42 4.36 17.94 15.86
N ALA A 43 3.67 16.89 16.33
CA ALA A 43 3.09 15.90 15.43
C ALA A 43 2.04 16.50 14.48
N LEU A 44 1.33 17.57 14.89
CA LEU A 44 0.44 18.31 14.01
C LEU A 44 1.20 18.97 12.85
N LEU A 45 2.39 19.52 13.13
CA LEU A 45 3.25 20.09 12.11
C LEU A 45 3.74 18.99 11.16
N GLY A 46 4.16 17.84 11.69
CA GLY A 46 4.53 16.67 10.90
C GLY A 46 3.43 16.19 9.95
N GLY A 47 2.22 15.99 10.49
CA GLY A 47 1.04 15.57 9.73
C GLY A 47 0.60 16.62 8.70
N PHE A 48 0.67 17.91 9.04
CA PHE A 48 0.38 18.99 8.11
C PHE A 48 1.41 19.06 6.97
N LEU A 49 2.70 18.95 7.27
CA LEU A 49 3.76 18.95 6.25
C LEU A 49 3.62 17.78 5.27
N SER A 50 3.21 16.59 5.77
CA SER A 50 2.99 15.41 4.94
C SER A 50 1.70 15.42 4.13
N ASP A 51 0.74 16.27 4.49
CA ASP A 51 -0.51 16.42 3.74
C ASP A 51 -0.43 17.62 2.77
N ALA A 52 0.28 18.70 3.15
CA ALA A 52 0.29 19.97 2.42
C ALA A 52 1.46 20.16 1.45
N PHE A 53 2.65 19.58 1.73
CA PHE A 53 3.88 19.90 0.98
C PHE A 53 4.71 18.70 0.55
N PHE A 54 4.79 17.66 1.37
CA PHE A 54 5.68 16.52 1.18
C PHE A 54 4.90 15.22 1.28
N THR A 55 5.49 14.08 0.88
CA THR A 55 4.88 12.79 1.17
C THR A 55 5.16 12.36 2.61
N THR A 56 4.30 11.53 3.20
CA THR A 56 4.51 10.94 4.53
C THR A 56 5.89 10.30 4.69
N TYR A 57 6.40 9.65 3.64
CA TYR A 57 7.73 9.04 3.61
C TYR A 57 8.86 10.08 3.67
N VAL A 58 8.75 11.21 2.96
CA VAL A 58 9.77 12.27 2.96
C VAL A 58 9.84 12.96 4.31
N VAL A 59 8.69 13.29 4.92
CA VAL A 59 8.66 13.86 6.27
C VAL A 59 9.30 12.91 7.28
N TYR A 60 8.95 11.62 7.21
CA TYR A 60 9.58 10.60 8.04
C TYR A 60 11.10 10.57 7.91
N LEU A 61 11.64 10.55 6.68
CA LEU A 61 13.09 10.53 6.45
C LEU A 61 13.80 11.79 6.93
N VAL A 62 13.23 12.97 6.67
CA VAL A 62 13.79 14.24 7.12
C VAL A 62 13.79 14.31 8.64
N SER A 63 12.70 13.89 9.29
CA SER A 63 12.61 13.85 10.75
C SER A 63 13.55 12.83 11.39
N ALA A 64 13.71 11.66 10.77
CA ALA A 64 14.70 10.67 11.20
C ALA A 64 16.15 11.18 11.04
N LEU A 65 16.42 11.94 9.97
CA LEU A 65 17.71 12.60 9.76
C LEU A 65 17.96 13.70 10.79
N ILE A 66 16.96 14.52 11.13
CA ILE A 66 17.06 15.53 12.19
C ILE A 66 17.41 14.85 13.52
N GLU A 67 16.71 13.78 13.90
CA GLU A 67 17.06 13.03 15.11
C GLU A 67 18.46 12.41 15.07
N PHE A 68 18.89 11.93 13.90
CA PHE A 68 20.24 11.40 13.72
C PHE A 68 21.28 12.50 13.90
N LEU A 69 21.10 13.63 13.22
CA LEU A 69 22.00 14.77 13.27
C LEU A 69 22.13 15.32 14.68
N VAL A 70 21.02 15.52 15.41
CA VAL A 70 21.07 15.96 16.82
C VAL A 70 21.89 15.01 17.69
N ARG A 71 21.83 13.71 17.41
CA ARG A 71 22.59 12.69 18.15
C ARG A 71 24.07 12.69 17.80
N THR A 72 24.43 13.06 16.57
CA THR A 72 25.83 13.11 16.09
C THR A 72 26.49 14.49 16.23
N SER A 73 25.70 15.57 16.31
CA SER A 73 26.17 16.96 16.32
C SER A 73 26.40 17.52 17.71
N ASN A 74 26.03 16.78 18.77
CA ASN A 74 26.58 17.03 20.09
C ASN A 74 27.99 16.44 20.11
N PRO A 75 29.07 17.25 20.13
CA PRO A 75 30.44 16.77 20.00
C PRO A 75 30.99 15.99 21.21
N ASP A 76 30.13 15.61 22.15
CA ASP A 76 30.45 14.65 23.20
C ASP A 76 29.92 13.27 22.77
N ASP A 77 30.69 12.57 21.93
CA ASP A 77 30.28 11.26 21.40
C ASP A 77 30.06 10.26 22.57
N PRO A 78 28.99 9.44 22.50
CA PRO A 78 28.27 8.89 23.63
C PRO A 78 28.56 7.38 23.80
N SER A 79 29.12 6.99 24.94
CA SER A 79 29.14 5.57 25.35
C SER A 79 29.19 5.36 26.86
N GLU A 80 29.43 6.42 27.62
CA GLU A 80 29.27 6.46 29.07
C GLU A 80 28.53 7.76 29.38
N ILE A 81 27.23 7.70 29.65
CA ILE A 81 26.80 8.36 30.88
C ILE A 81 27.37 7.40 31.90
N PRO A 82 28.46 7.72 32.62
CA PRO A 82 28.71 7.00 33.83
C PRO A 82 27.40 7.15 34.58
N VAL A 83 26.81 6.03 34.96
CA VAL A 83 26.30 5.98 36.32
C VAL A 83 27.50 6.39 37.15
N ALA A 84 27.69 7.72 37.31
CA ALA A 84 28.41 8.24 38.43
C ALA A 84 27.71 7.53 39.57
N GLU A 85 28.46 6.66 40.22
CA GLU A 85 28.10 6.14 41.52
C GLU A 85 27.35 7.26 42.20
N ALA A 86 26.09 7.00 42.58
CA ALA A 86 25.49 7.82 43.62
C ALA A 86 26.59 7.94 44.66
N PRO A 87 27.12 9.15 44.95
CA PRO A 87 28.13 9.27 45.97
C PRO A 87 27.48 8.60 47.17
N SER A 88 28.13 7.54 47.61
CA SER A 88 27.75 6.73 48.75
C SER A 88 27.05 7.65 49.74
N MET A 89 25.83 7.28 50.12
CA MET A 89 25.06 7.89 51.18
C MET A 89 25.96 7.98 52.43
N ARG A 90 26.78 9.02 52.51
CA ARG A 90 27.59 9.37 53.66
C ARG A 90 26.82 10.50 54.28
N ALA A 91 26.14 10.11 55.36
CA ALA A 91 25.68 10.91 56.46
C ALA A 91 25.09 12.27 56.09
N LEU A 92 23.78 12.39 56.36
CA LEU A 92 23.21 13.59 56.94
C LEU A 92 24.23 14.24 57.90
N VAL A 93 24.93 15.27 57.43
CA VAL A 93 25.50 16.29 58.31
C VAL A 93 24.68 17.55 58.03
N PRO A 94 23.94 18.07 59.02
CA PRO A 94 23.19 19.29 58.85
C PRO A 94 24.19 20.45 58.83
N VAL A 95 24.56 20.94 57.65
CA VAL A 95 25.27 22.21 57.53
C VAL A 95 24.25 23.29 57.28
N ALA A 96 23.86 23.93 58.37
CA ALA A 96 23.33 25.28 58.35
C ALA A 96 24.30 26.20 57.59
N SER A 97 23.73 27.18 56.87
CA SER A 97 24.40 28.30 56.18
C SER A 97 25.17 28.00 54.87
N ALA A 98 24.44 28.00 53.76
CA ALA A 98 24.92 28.52 52.47
C ALA A 98 23.72 29.10 51.70
N GLY A 99 23.88 30.27 51.09
CA GLY A 99 22.81 31.07 50.46
C GLY A 99 22.08 30.41 49.28
N PRO A 100 21.15 31.13 48.62
CA PRO A 100 20.34 30.58 47.54
C PRO A 100 21.26 30.17 46.38
N CYS A 101 21.37 28.86 46.11
CA CYS A 101 22.18 28.34 45.02
C CYS A 101 21.53 28.68 43.68
N GLU A 102 22.23 29.44 42.84
CA GLU A 102 21.76 29.87 41.53
C GLU A 102 21.69 28.71 40.52
N ALA A 103 20.60 28.67 39.76
CA ALA A 103 20.39 27.72 38.68
C ALA A 103 21.30 28.07 37.49
N VAL A 104 21.78 27.05 36.77
CA VAL A 104 22.60 27.24 35.55
C VAL A 104 21.80 28.07 34.54
N SER A 105 22.28 29.28 34.21
CA SER A 105 21.63 30.22 33.29
C SER A 105 22.62 30.75 32.24
N GLY A 106 22.13 31.07 31.04
CA GLY A 106 22.95 31.59 29.93
C GLY A 106 23.07 30.62 28.74
N ALA A 107 24.24 30.63 28.08
CA ALA A 107 24.47 29.93 26.81
C ALA A 107 24.34 28.39 26.91
N GLU A 108 24.72 27.79 28.04
CA GLU A 108 24.64 26.35 28.27
C GLU A 108 23.18 25.86 28.34
N ALA A 109 22.31 26.60 29.01
CA ALA A 109 20.87 26.34 29.02
C ALA A 109 20.26 26.51 27.62
N ALA A 110 20.69 27.54 26.87
CA ALA A 110 20.21 27.78 25.51
C ALA A 110 20.58 26.65 24.54
N MET A 111 21.80 26.10 24.62
CA MET A 111 22.21 24.93 23.83
C MET A 111 21.39 23.69 24.17
N LEU A 112 21.19 23.40 25.47
CA LEU A 112 20.39 22.27 25.94
C LEU A 112 18.93 22.36 25.43
N PHE A 113 18.27 23.50 25.61
CA PHE A 113 16.90 23.69 25.14
C PHE A 113 16.83 23.70 23.60
N GLY A 114 17.83 24.26 22.91
CA GLY A 114 17.92 24.20 21.45
C GLY A 114 17.96 22.77 20.91
N GLY A 115 18.83 21.92 21.47
CA GLY A 115 18.91 20.49 21.11
C GLY A 115 17.64 19.72 21.49
N LEU A 116 17.03 20.07 22.63
CA LEU A 116 15.80 19.46 23.10
C LEU A 116 14.61 19.78 22.17
N TYR A 117 14.44 21.04 21.75
CA TYR A 117 13.40 21.41 20.78
C TYR A 117 13.63 20.84 19.38
N LEU A 118 14.90 20.72 18.95
CA LEU A 118 15.23 20.07 17.68
C LEU A 118 14.93 18.57 17.70
N THR A 119 15.17 17.91 18.84
CA THR A 119 14.71 16.52 19.08
C THR A 119 13.18 16.44 19.05
N ALA A 120 12.48 17.38 19.68
CA ALA A 120 11.02 17.44 19.66
C ALA A 120 10.47 17.55 18.22
N LEU A 121 11.15 18.30 17.35
CA LEU A 121 10.78 18.44 15.93
C LEU A 121 10.93 17.13 15.15
N GLY A 122 12.02 16.39 15.38
CA GLY A 122 12.22 15.06 14.82
C GLY A 122 11.14 14.07 15.25
N VAL A 123 10.91 13.95 16.55
CA VAL A 123 9.89 13.05 17.14
C VAL A 123 8.48 13.40 16.64
N GLY A 124 8.16 14.69 16.60
CA GLY A 124 6.88 15.20 16.09
C GLY A 124 6.65 14.79 14.64
N GLY A 125 7.63 15.00 13.76
CA GLY A 125 7.50 14.62 12.36
C GLY A 125 7.34 13.12 12.13
N ILE A 126 8.02 12.28 12.91
CA ILE A 126 7.85 10.81 12.86
C ILE A 126 6.43 10.44 13.32
N LYS A 127 5.97 10.94 14.48
CA LYS A 127 4.65 10.60 15.03
C LYS A 127 3.50 11.12 14.18
N GLY A 128 3.68 12.24 13.49
CA GLY A 128 2.70 12.84 12.58
C GLY A 128 2.57 12.14 11.23
N SER A 129 3.61 11.44 10.75
CA SER A 129 3.64 10.87 9.39
C SER A 129 3.58 9.33 9.37
N LEU A 130 4.19 8.65 10.34
CA LEU A 130 4.36 7.19 10.34
C LEU A 130 3.05 6.38 10.45
N PRO A 131 2.08 6.74 11.34
CA PRO A 131 0.84 5.96 11.46
C PRO A 131 0.01 6.01 10.17
N ALA A 132 -0.11 7.19 9.55
CA ALA A 132 -0.80 7.38 8.28
C ALA A 132 -0.11 6.59 7.16
N HIS A 133 1.23 6.69 7.07
CA HIS A 133 2.01 5.96 6.08
C HIS A 133 1.80 4.44 6.14
N GLY A 134 1.81 3.85 7.33
CA GLY A 134 1.59 2.43 7.50
C GLY A 134 0.14 2.01 7.17
N ALA A 135 -0.85 2.83 7.55
CA ALA A 135 -2.25 2.55 7.28
C ALA A 135 -2.63 2.65 5.79
N GLU A 136 -1.98 3.53 5.03
CA GLU A 136 -2.17 3.70 3.57
C GLU A 136 -1.75 2.48 2.74
N GLN A 137 -0.96 1.57 3.32
CA GLN A 137 -0.57 0.34 2.65
C GLN A 137 -1.74 -0.65 2.49
N PHE A 138 -2.80 -0.49 3.29
CA PHE A 138 -3.95 -1.39 3.32
C PHE A 138 -5.11 -0.83 2.48
N ASP A 139 -5.60 -1.65 1.56
CA ASP A 139 -6.73 -1.32 0.68
C ASP A 139 -8.02 -1.03 1.46
N GLU A 140 -8.70 0.05 1.10
CA GLU A 140 -9.94 0.53 1.72
C GLU A 140 -11.18 -0.12 1.12
N GLY A 141 -11.11 -0.47 -0.17
CA GLY A 141 -12.24 -1.03 -0.92
C GLY A 141 -12.55 -2.49 -0.57
N SER A 142 -11.54 -3.25 -0.11
CA SER A 142 -11.73 -4.65 0.28
C SER A 142 -12.01 -4.83 1.78
N PRO A 143 -12.99 -5.67 2.17
CA PRO A 143 -13.24 -6.01 3.59
C PRO A 143 -12.00 -6.59 4.29
N ARG A 144 -11.18 -7.35 3.55
CA ARG A 144 -9.93 -7.93 4.05
C ARG A 144 -8.86 -6.86 4.30
N GLY A 145 -8.78 -5.83 3.45
CA GLY A 145 -7.87 -4.71 3.64
C GLY A 145 -8.24 -3.87 4.86
N ARG A 146 -9.53 -3.55 5.05
CA ARG A 146 -10.03 -2.88 6.26
C ARG A 146 -9.80 -3.69 7.53
N ALA A 147 -10.00 -5.00 7.50
CA ALA A 147 -9.71 -5.87 8.64
C ALA A 147 -8.20 -5.89 9.00
N ALA A 148 -7.32 -5.91 7.99
CA ALA A 148 -5.87 -5.87 8.19
C ALA A 148 -5.39 -4.50 8.72
N ARG A 149 -6.03 -3.41 8.33
CA ARG A 149 -5.75 -2.06 8.85
C ARG A 149 -6.05 -1.92 10.34
N SER A 150 -7.16 -2.50 10.80
CA SER A 150 -7.51 -2.55 12.23
C SER A 150 -6.43 -3.29 13.03
N THR A 151 -5.99 -4.44 12.51
CA THR A 151 -4.88 -5.20 13.08
C THR A 151 -3.58 -4.39 13.07
N PHE A 152 -3.28 -3.64 12.01
CA PHE A 152 -2.09 -2.76 11.97
C PHE A 152 -2.06 -1.76 13.13
N PHE A 153 -3.14 -1.03 13.41
CA PHE A 153 -3.16 -0.07 14.52
C PHE A 153 -3.01 -0.73 15.89
N ASN A 154 -3.52 -1.97 16.08
CA ASN A 154 -3.31 -2.75 17.30
C ASN A 154 -1.82 -3.09 17.49
N TYR A 155 -1.18 -3.60 16.44
CA TYR A 155 0.25 -3.92 16.47
C TYR A 155 1.12 -2.67 16.53
N PHE A 156 0.66 -1.53 15.99
CA PHE A 156 1.36 -0.27 16.11
C PHE A 156 1.47 0.18 17.57
N VAL A 157 0.36 0.16 18.32
CA VAL A 157 0.37 0.46 19.76
C VAL A 157 1.19 -0.58 20.53
N PHE A 158 1.09 -1.87 20.20
CA PHE A 158 1.94 -2.91 20.77
C PHE A 158 3.44 -2.63 20.57
N CYS A 159 3.85 -2.22 19.36
CA CYS A 159 5.24 -1.89 19.04
C CYS A 159 5.71 -0.62 19.78
N LEU A 160 4.84 0.38 19.96
CA LEU A 160 5.13 1.55 20.79
C LEU A 160 5.41 1.14 22.24
N SER A 161 4.61 0.22 22.80
CA SER A 161 4.76 -0.31 24.16
C SER A 161 6.00 -1.22 24.32
N CYS A 162 6.32 -2.05 23.33
CA CYS A 162 7.57 -2.84 23.33
C CYS A 162 8.80 -1.94 23.42
N GLY A 163 8.76 -0.78 22.75
CA GLY A 163 9.78 0.25 22.88
C GLY A 163 9.92 0.79 24.31
N GLY A 164 8.85 0.88 25.10
CA GLY A 164 8.92 1.34 26.49
C GLY A 164 9.46 0.31 27.49
N SER A 165 9.39 -1.00 27.17
CA SER A 165 9.71 -2.08 28.12
C SER A 165 11.20 -2.42 28.24
N LEU A 166 12.01 -2.08 27.23
CA LEU A 166 13.42 -2.51 27.16
C LEU A 166 14.38 -1.73 28.08
N ARG A 167 13.86 -0.94 29.02
CA ARG A 167 14.62 -0.37 30.13
C ARG A 167 13.80 -0.35 31.42
N SER A 168 13.62 -1.52 32.02
CA SER A 168 13.46 -1.62 33.46
C SER A 168 14.75 -2.17 34.06
N PRO A 169 15.28 -1.58 35.15
CA PRO A 169 16.49 -2.04 35.79
C PRO A 169 16.21 -3.33 36.56
N SER A 170 16.06 -4.45 35.85
CA SER A 170 15.79 -5.76 36.48
C SER A 170 17.05 -6.61 36.72
N SER A 171 18.26 -6.05 36.60
CA SER A 171 19.50 -6.83 36.81
C SER A 171 20.64 -6.14 37.56
N SER A 172 20.45 -4.97 38.18
CA SER A 172 21.51 -4.34 38.99
C SER A 172 21.80 -5.03 40.33
N GLY A 173 21.08 -6.11 40.68
CA GLY A 173 21.21 -6.80 41.96
C GLY A 173 22.26 -7.93 42.04
N SER A 174 23.11 -8.18 41.04
CA SER A 174 24.03 -9.34 41.08
C SER A 174 25.46 -9.13 40.60
N ARG A 175 25.93 -7.88 40.44
CA ARG A 175 27.28 -7.63 39.92
C ARG A 175 28.10 -6.69 40.81
N THR A 176 28.18 -7.01 42.10
CA THR A 176 29.17 -6.48 43.02
C THR A 176 29.93 -7.67 43.62
N THR A 177 31.07 -8.01 43.02
CA THR A 177 32.28 -8.66 43.61
C THR A 177 33.07 -9.40 42.53
N ARG A 178 33.95 -8.67 41.83
CA ARG A 178 35.26 -9.09 41.29
C ARG A 178 35.68 -8.12 40.20
N ALA A 179 36.35 -7.05 40.60
CA ALA A 179 37.35 -6.43 39.76
C ALA A 179 38.61 -7.31 39.88
N GLY A 180 39.07 -7.88 38.76
CA GLY A 180 40.25 -8.72 38.70
C GLY A 180 40.38 -9.41 37.35
N SER A 181 41.31 -8.90 36.55
CA SER A 181 41.95 -9.50 35.35
C SER A 181 41.09 -9.87 34.14
N GLY A 182 41.38 -9.18 33.02
CA GLY A 182 41.51 -9.72 31.66
C GLY A 182 40.29 -10.42 31.03
N GLY A 183 39.71 -9.80 30.01
CA GLY A 183 38.79 -10.49 29.11
C GLY A 183 38.00 -9.56 28.20
N SER A 184 38.39 -9.56 26.92
CA SER A 184 37.67 -9.01 25.77
C SER A 184 36.16 -9.27 25.83
N GLY A 185 35.36 -8.20 25.80
CA GLY A 185 33.92 -8.24 25.61
C GLY A 185 33.53 -7.15 24.62
N SER A 186 33.37 -7.51 23.35
CA SER A 186 32.92 -6.64 22.26
C SER A 186 31.56 -5.98 22.57
N PRO A 187 31.37 -4.70 22.24
CA PRO A 187 30.05 -4.07 22.31
C PRO A 187 29.11 -4.66 21.23
N PRO A 188 27.78 -4.70 21.47
CA PRO A 188 26.84 -5.07 20.42
C PRO A 188 26.90 -4.02 19.30
N SER A 189 27.17 -4.49 18.10
CA SER A 189 27.39 -3.68 16.90
C SER A 189 26.21 -2.73 16.62
N PRO A 190 26.44 -1.55 16.01
CA PRO A 190 25.37 -0.67 15.49
C PRO A 190 24.78 -1.22 14.17
N SER A 191 24.63 -2.54 14.07
CA SER A 191 24.13 -3.27 12.90
C SER A 191 22.74 -3.82 13.19
N CYS A 192 21.75 -2.93 13.28
CA CYS A 192 20.33 -3.25 13.09
C CYS A 192 19.52 -1.94 13.06
N TYR A 193 19.87 -1.02 12.16
CA TYR A 193 18.82 -0.19 11.58
C TYR A 193 18.01 -1.08 10.65
N PRO A 194 16.67 -0.97 10.61
CA PRO A 194 15.90 -1.68 9.61
C PRO A 194 16.44 -1.25 8.25
N SER A 195 16.99 -2.20 7.51
CA SER A 195 17.21 -2.06 6.07
C SER A 195 15.93 -1.49 5.48
N PRO A 196 15.98 -0.42 4.66
CA PRO A 196 14.78 0.17 4.08
C PRO A 196 14.10 -0.93 3.28
N CYS A 197 13.01 -1.46 3.82
CA CYS A 197 12.15 -2.37 3.08
C CYS A 197 11.53 -1.50 1.99
N SER A 198 12.09 -1.59 0.78
CA SER A 198 11.70 -0.85 -0.40
C SER A 198 10.34 -1.35 -0.89
N SER A 199 9.30 -0.99 -0.15
CA SER A 199 7.95 -0.88 -0.70
C SER A 199 7.88 0.44 -1.49
N PRO A 200 7.41 0.43 -2.75
CA PRO A 200 7.36 1.63 -3.57
C PRO A 200 6.38 2.62 -2.94
N ALA A 201 6.88 3.82 -2.61
CA ALA A 201 6.04 4.96 -2.30
C ALA A 201 5.08 5.16 -3.48
N ARG A 202 3.76 5.10 -3.23
CA ARG A 202 2.77 5.59 -4.17
C ARG A 202 2.99 7.10 -4.27
N GLY A 203 3.62 7.53 -5.37
CA GLY A 203 3.72 8.95 -5.69
C GLY A 203 2.33 9.49 -5.97
N PHE A 204 1.78 10.25 -5.03
CA PHE A 204 0.77 11.25 -5.34
C PHE A 204 1.50 12.57 -5.57
N THR A 205 1.14 13.19 -6.69
CA THR A 205 1.52 14.54 -7.09
C THR A 205 1.03 15.54 -6.05
N GLY A 206 1.94 16.37 -5.54
CA GLY A 206 1.55 17.57 -4.81
C GLY A 206 0.78 18.50 -5.74
N THR A 207 -0.47 18.77 -5.41
CA THR A 207 -1.26 19.84 -6.02
C THR A 207 -1.97 20.62 -4.91
N SER A 208 -1.61 21.91 -4.83
CA SER A 208 -2.24 23.03 -4.10
C SER A 208 -2.74 22.80 -2.67
N SER A 209 -2.03 23.39 -1.73
CA SER A 209 -2.31 23.43 -0.28
C SER A 209 -3.61 24.18 0.09
N PRO A 210 -4.35 23.73 1.12
CA PRO A 210 -5.52 24.42 1.70
C PRO A 210 -5.09 25.61 2.57
N ARG A 211 -4.34 26.55 2.00
CA ARG A 211 -3.81 27.75 2.68
C ARG A 211 -4.88 28.81 2.98
N GLY A 212 -6.03 28.78 2.29
CA GLY A 212 -7.04 29.85 2.34
C GLY A 212 -8.20 29.64 3.31
N VAL A 213 -8.68 28.41 3.51
CA VAL A 213 -10.03 28.15 4.08
C VAL A 213 -10.13 28.47 5.57
N LEU A 214 -9.15 28.02 6.38
CA LEU A 214 -9.16 28.22 7.84
C LEU A 214 -8.90 29.68 8.24
N VAL A 215 -8.06 30.39 7.47
CA VAL A 215 -7.75 31.81 7.69
C VAL A 215 -8.90 32.70 7.19
N ALA A 216 -9.52 32.36 6.04
CA ALA A 216 -10.69 33.06 5.53
C ALA A 216 -11.94 32.86 6.41
N ALA A 217 -12.16 31.67 6.96
CA ALA A 217 -13.26 31.39 7.88
C ALA A 217 -13.09 32.11 9.23
N ALA A 218 -11.85 32.19 9.75
CA ALA A 218 -11.56 32.93 10.98
C ALA A 218 -11.67 34.46 10.80
N LEU A 219 -11.29 34.99 9.63
CA LEU A 219 -11.39 36.43 9.31
C LEU A 219 -12.83 36.87 9.01
N ASN A 220 -13.66 36.03 8.38
CA ASN A 220 -15.06 36.37 8.07
C ASN A 220 -16.06 36.18 9.22
N CYS A 221 -15.67 35.54 10.33
CA CYS A 221 -16.52 35.43 11.52
C CYS A 221 -16.50 36.66 12.45
N ARG A 222 -15.67 37.68 12.15
CA ARG A 222 -15.47 38.84 13.05
C ARG A 222 -16.15 40.14 12.63
N THR A 223 -16.93 40.18 11.56
CA THR A 223 -17.68 41.38 11.17
C THR A 223 -19.19 41.15 11.25
N THR A 224 -19.74 41.42 12.43
CA THR A 224 -21.18 41.61 12.66
C THR A 224 -21.54 43.07 12.44
N GLN A 225 -22.48 43.38 11.54
CA GLN A 225 -23.36 44.55 11.68
C GLN A 225 -24.80 44.22 11.24
N PRO A 226 -25.84 44.85 11.86
CA PRO A 226 -27.24 44.47 11.76
C PRO A 226 -28.02 45.23 10.65
N PRO A 227 -29.30 44.92 10.38
CA PRO A 227 -30.01 45.33 9.17
C PRO A 227 -30.97 46.54 9.38
N SER A 228 -31.20 47.36 8.35
CA SER A 228 -32.41 48.19 8.22
C SER A 228 -32.65 48.76 6.79
N ASN A 229 -33.71 48.24 6.14
CA ASN A 229 -34.82 48.86 5.38
C ASN A 229 -34.71 50.04 4.39
N ALA A 230 -35.64 49.93 3.40
CA ALA A 230 -36.34 50.94 2.56
C ALA A 230 -35.65 51.37 1.23
N ILE A 231 -36.28 51.71 0.08
CA ILE A 231 -37.58 51.52 -0.63
C ILE A 231 -37.46 52.41 -1.92
N VAL A 232 -37.78 51.88 -3.12
CA VAL A 232 -38.43 52.50 -4.33
C VAL A 232 -37.82 53.76 -5.03
N ASP A 233 -37.41 53.68 -6.32
CA ASP A 233 -38.19 54.15 -7.51
C ASP A 233 -37.48 53.97 -8.91
N ARG A 234 -38.27 54.10 -10.00
CA ARG A 234 -38.13 53.66 -11.43
C ARG A 234 -37.39 54.66 -12.41
N PRO A 235 -37.26 54.44 -13.76
CA PRO A 235 -35.96 54.47 -14.50
C PRO A 235 -35.87 55.36 -15.79
N LEU A 236 -34.68 55.48 -16.39
CA LEU A 236 -34.41 55.72 -17.84
C LEU A 236 -32.96 55.26 -18.20
N SER A 237 -32.76 54.71 -19.40
CA SER A 237 -31.48 54.16 -19.97
C SER A 237 -30.74 55.19 -20.86
N PRO A 238 -29.56 54.93 -21.47
CA PRO A 238 -28.44 54.01 -21.13
C PRO A 238 -27.01 54.63 -21.31
N GLU A 239 -25.98 54.16 -20.58
CA GLU A 239 -24.63 53.81 -21.13
C GLU A 239 -23.62 53.37 -20.03
N ASN A 240 -22.88 52.31 -20.36
CA ASN A 240 -21.56 51.88 -19.86
C ASN A 240 -21.31 51.51 -18.37
N ARG A 241 -20.68 50.33 -18.26
CA ARG A 241 -19.90 49.73 -17.17
C ARG A 241 -20.65 49.05 -15.99
N THR A 242 -20.16 47.83 -15.77
CA THR A 242 -20.05 47.05 -14.51
C THR A 242 -21.25 46.23 -13.99
N GLU A 243 -20.94 44.95 -13.75
CA GLU A 243 -21.43 44.01 -12.72
C GLU A 243 -22.87 43.42 -12.75
N THR A 244 -22.87 42.07 -12.72
CA THR A 244 -23.78 41.10 -12.05
C THR A 244 -25.27 40.94 -12.43
N ASN A 245 -25.53 39.75 -12.99
CA ASN A 245 -26.54 38.71 -12.71
C ASN A 245 -28.03 39.03 -12.48
N ASP A 246 -28.80 38.40 -13.38
CA ASP A 246 -30.01 37.58 -13.20
C ASP A 246 -31.28 38.17 -12.59
N HIS A 247 -32.40 38.00 -13.33
CA HIS A 247 -33.65 37.58 -12.72
C HIS A 247 -34.47 36.63 -13.61
N LYS A 248 -34.89 35.53 -12.97
CA LYS A 248 -36.06 34.67 -13.24
C LYS A 248 -37.34 35.56 -13.33
N GLN A 249 -38.51 35.16 -13.85
CA GLN A 249 -39.19 33.87 -13.91
C GLN A 249 -40.50 34.10 -14.69
N GLU A 250 -40.97 33.13 -15.49
CA GLU A 250 -42.41 32.84 -15.56
C GLU A 250 -42.64 31.41 -16.04
N GLU A 251 -43.72 30.83 -15.53
CA GLU A 251 -44.00 29.40 -15.36
C GLU A 251 -44.62 28.75 -16.61
N ARG A 252 -44.45 27.42 -16.74
CA ARG A 252 -45.54 26.41 -16.80
C ARG A 252 -44.99 25.00 -17.02
N GLU A 253 -45.55 24.06 -16.26
CA GLU A 253 -45.40 22.60 -16.35
C GLU A 253 -45.73 22.12 -17.79
N ASN A 254 -45.14 21.07 -18.37
CA ASN A 254 -45.08 19.69 -17.89
C ASN A 254 -44.19 18.84 -18.85
N GLY A 255 -43.59 17.74 -18.36
CA GLY A 255 -43.23 16.59 -19.22
C GLY A 255 -41.74 16.29 -19.49
N ASP A 256 -41.15 15.55 -18.56
CA ASP A 256 -40.23 14.41 -18.74
C ASP A 256 -38.79 14.56 -19.30
N HIS A 257 -37.90 13.83 -18.64
CA HIS A 257 -36.48 13.53 -18.94
C HIS A 257 -35.43 14.63 -18.68
N LYS A 258 -34.87 14.62 -17.45
CA LYS A 258 -33.54 15.18 -17.15
C LYS A 258 -32.64 14.17 -16.45
N ASN A 259 -31.50 13.96 -17.09
CA ASN A 259 -30.28 13.34 -16.61
C ASN A 259 -30.00 13.68 -15.13
N ALA A 260 -29.67 12.65 -14.35
CA ALA A 260 -29.10 12.83 -13.02
C ALA A 260 -27.64 13.31 -13.14
N THR A 261 -27.50 14.62 -13.36
CA THR A 261 -26.30 15.39 -13.06
C THR A 261 -25.96 15.21 -11.59
N ILE A 262 -24.68 14.98 -11.28
CA ILE A 262 -24.13 15.01 -9.92
C ILE A 262 -24.66 16.25 -9.20
N SER A 263 -25.35 16.05 -8.08
CA SER A 263 -25.85 17.14 -7.26
C SER A 263 -24.65 17.89 -6.66
N ASN A 264 -24.26 19.00 -7.29
CA ASN A 264 -23.46 20.08 -6.69
C ASN A 264 -24.32 20.85 -5.67
N ALA A 265 -24.91 20.13 -4.71
CA ALA A 265 -25.65 20.71 -3.61
C ALA A 265 -24.78 20.60 -2.35
N PRO A 266 -24.37 21.73 -1.74
CA PRO A 266 -23.60 21.71 -0.51
C PRO A 266 -24.42 21.07 0.62
N SER A 267 -23.77 20.29 1.49
CA SER A 267 -24.46 19.60 2.59
C SER A 267 -25.16 20.60 3.51
N GLU A 268 -26.40 20.27 3.91
CA GLU A 268 -27.25 21.04 4.83
C GLU A 268 -26.71 21.06 6.27
N GLU A 269 -25.72 20.23 6.58
CA GLU A 269 -25.02 20.23 7.87
C GLU A 269 -23.88 21.28 7.87
N LEU A 270 -23.78 22.09 8.94
CA LEU A 270 -22.84 23.22 9.08
C LEU A 270 -22.99 24.29 7.96
N LYS A 271 -24.24 24.71 7.67
CA LYS A 271 -24.58 25.68 6.60
C LYS A 271 -23.78 26.98 6.60
N PHE A 272 -23.29 27.43 7.77
CA PHE A 272 -22.50 28.66 7.87
C PHE A 272 -21.20 28.60 7.04
N LEU A 273 -20.63 27.41 6.84
CA LEU A 273 -19.42 27.20 6.04
C LEU A 273 -19.69 27.23 4.53
N ASN A 274 -20.94 27.00 4.10
CA ASN A 274 -21.32 27.11 2.69
C ASN A 274 -21.16 28.53 2.16
N ARG A 275 -21.22 29.54 3.06
CA ARG A 275 -20.97 30.95 2.72
C ARG A 275 -19.54 31.21 2.24
N ALA A 276 -18.57 30.38 2.63
CA ALA A 276 -17.17 30.51 2.19
C ALA A 276 -16.96 30.13 0.72
N ALA A 277 -17.84 29.29 0.15
CA ALA A 277 -17.84 28.95 -1.28
C ALA A 277 -18.79 29.84 -2.12
N GLN A 278 -19.71 30.57 -1.48
CA GLN A 278 -20.75 31.35 -2.15
C GLN A 278 -20.45 32.86 -2.24
N ASN A 279 -19.64 33.42 -1.33
CA ASN A 279 -19.28 34.84 -1.35
C ASN A 279 -17.92 35.05 -2.06
N LEU A 280 -17.91 35.85 -3.12
CA LEU A 280 -16.70 36.21 -3.88
C LEU A 280 -15.69 36.93 -2.96
N PRO A 281 -14.49 36.38 -2.70
CA PRO A 281 -13.47 37.09 -1.93
C PRO A 281 -12.82 38.18 -2.80
N ARG A 282 -12.58 39.37 -2.23
CA ARG A 282 -11.89 40.50 -2.91
C ARG A 282 -10.41 40.22 -3.25
N HIS A 283 -9.86 39.05 -2.95
CA HIS A 283 -8.48 38.66 -3.28
C HIS A 283 -8.42 37.27 -3.94
N LEU A 284 -7.84 37.24 -5.14
CA LEU A 284 -7.73 36.09 -6.07
C LEU A 284 -7.09 34.79 -5.49
N PRO A 285 -6.17 34.79 -4.51
CA PRO A 285 -5.61 33.55 -3.96
C PRO A 285 -6.47 32.87 -2.87
N LEU A 286 -7.66 33.38 -2.56
CA LEU A 286 -8.55 32.86 -1.49
C LEU A 286 -9.82 32.15 -2.00
N ALA A 287 -9.96 31.91 -3.31
CA ALA A 287 -11.11 31.20 -3.87
C ALA A 287 -11.11 29.73 -3.39
N CYS A 288 -12.12 29.36 -2.60
CA CYS A 288 -12.26 28.03 -2.01
C CYS A 288 -13.27 27.21 -2.83
N THR A 289 -12.92 25.97 -3.16
CA THR A 289 -13.80 25.04 -3.86
C THR A 289 -14.82 24.40 -2.92
N VAL A 290 -15.96 23.96 -3.45
CA VAL A 290 -17.01 23.27 -2.67
C VAL A 290 -16.48 21.98 -2.03
N GLU A 291 -15.52 21.31 -2.68
CA GLU A 291 -14.85 20.12 -2.16
C GLU A 291 -14.03 20.42 -0.90
N GLU A 292 -13.23 21.49 -0.89
CA GLU A 292 -12.44 21.91 0.27
C GLU A 292 -13.33 22.26 1.47
N VAL A 293 -14.49 22.86 1.24
CA VAL A 293 -15.45 23.19 2.30
C VAL A 293 -16.06 21.92 2.92
N GLU A 294 -16.39 20.91 2.11
CA GLU A 294 -16.88 19.62 2.61
C GLU A 294 -15.79 18.81 3.34
N GLU A 295 -14.53 18.88 2.89
CA GLU A 295 -13.40 18.27 3.60
C GLU A 295 -13.21 18.87 5.01
N VAL A 296 -13.30 20.20 5.15
CA VAL A 296 -13.22 20.88 6.45
C VAL A 296 -14.40 20.53 7.36
N LYS A 297 -15.62 20.41 6.81
CA LYS A 297 -16.80 19.98 7.58
C LYS A 297 -16.60 18.59 8.19
N VAL A 298 -15.98 17.66 7.46
CA VAL A 298 -15.67 16.32 7.97
C VAL A 298 -14.69 16.41 9.14
N VAL A 299 -13.65 17.24 9.04
CA VAL A 299 -12.70 17.46 10.14
C VAL A 299 -13.37 18.11 11.36
N LEU A 300 -14.29 19.06 11.17
CA LEU A 300 -15.05 19.66 12.28
C LEU A 300 -15.96 18.65 12.99
N LYS A 301 -16.46 17.63 12.29
CA LYS A 301 -17.31 16.58 12.88
C LYS A 301 -16.52 15.63 13.80
N ILE A 302 -15.23 15.43 13.55
CA ILE A 302 -14.38 14.57 14.39
C ILE A 302 -13.83 15.29 15.64
N LEU A 303 -13.81 16.63 15.66
CA LEU A 303 -13.27 17.42 16.78
C LEU A 303 -13.94 17.19 18.14
N PRO A 304 -15.27 17.04 18.27
CA PRO A 304 -15.89 16.74 19.57
C PRO A 304 -15.41 15.41 20.16
N ILE A 305 -15.17 14.41 19.31
CA ILE A 305 -14.60 13.12 19.72
C ILE A 305 -13.15 13.31 20.19
N PHE A 306 -12.34 14.06 19.44
CA PHE A 306 -10.99 14.45 19.86
C PHE A 306 -10.93 15.18 21.21
N LEU A 307 -11.84 16.15 21.44
CA LEU A 307 -11.86 16.91 22.69
C LEU A 307 -12.16 16.02 23.90
N SER A 308 -13.03 15.03 23.72
CA SER A 308 -13.39 14.10 24.79
C SER A 308 -12.23 13.20 25.25
N THR A 309 -11.19 13.00 24.44
CA THR A 309 -10.05 12.14 24.83
C THR A 309 -8.96 12.88 25.60
N ILE A 310 -9.01 14.22 25.64
CA ILE A 310 -8.06 15.05 26.40
C ILE A 310 -8.13 14.73 27.90
N MET A 311 -9.32 14.48 28.44
CA MET A 311 -9.49 14.17 29.87
C MET A 311 -8.85 12.82 30.25
N LEU A 312 -8.91 11.81 29.38
CA LEU A 312 -8.23 10.54 29.61
C LEU A 312 -6.71 10.73 29.61
N ASN A 313 -6.18 11.50 28.65
CA ASN A 313 -4.75 11.81 28.60
C ASN A 313 -4.28 12.63 29.82
N CYS A 314 -5.16 13.47 30.38
CA CYS A 314 -4.93 14.13 31.67
C CYS A 314 -4.82 13.10 32.82
N CYS A 315 -5.73 12.10 32.87
CA CYS A 315 -5.64 11.01 33.85
C CYS A 315 -4.32 10.22 33.72
N LEU A 316 -3.86 9.98 32.49
CA LEU A 316 -2.59 9.32 32.21
C LEU A 316 -1.41 10.13 32.77
N ALA A 317 -1.38 11.44 32.53
CA ALA A 317 -0.35 12.33 33.06
C ALA A 317 -0.34 12.32 34.61
N GLN A 318 -1.50 12.40 35.26
CA GLN A 318 -1.60 12.42 36.72
C GLN A 318 -1.14 11.12 37.38
N LEU A 319 -1.49 9.97 36.80
CA LEU A 319 -1.02 8.68 37.31
C LEU A 319 0.45 8.43 37.00
N SER A 320 1.04 9.12 36.02
CA SER A 320 2.49 9.04 35.77
C SER A 320 3.33 9.81 36.80
N THR A 321 2.74 10.77 37.52
CA THR A 321 3.43 11.63 38.49
C THR A 321 3.09 11.24 39.93
N PHE A 322 1.85 11.47 40.37
CA PHE A 322 1.46 11.29 41.77
C PHE A 322 1.58 9.85 42.24
N SER A 323 1.38 8.87 41.37
CA SER A 323 1.49 7.46 41.77
C SER A 323 2.92 6.99 41.95
N VAL A 324 3.89 7.64 41.29
CA VAL A 324 5.32 7.42 41.58
C VAL A 324 5.66 7.98 42.96
N GLU A 325 5.13 9.17 43.31
CA GLU A 325 5.28 9.75 44.64
C GLU A 325 4.60 8.90 45.73
N GLN A 326 3.39 8.38 45.47
CA GLN A 326 2.70 7.45 46.37
C GLN A 326 3.54 6.21 46.64
N ALA A 327 4.07 5.57 45.60
CA ALA A 327 4.90 4.38 45.75
C ALA A 327 6.21 4.62 46.50
N ALA A 328 6.78 5.83 46.40
CA ALA A 328 7.95 6.20 47.19
C ALA A 328 7.68 6.20 48.71
N THR A 329 6.42 6.36 49.13
CA THR A 329 5.99 6.27 50.54
C THR A 329 5.54 4.87 50.98
N MET A 330 5.56 3.88 50.08
CA MET A 330 5.08 2.52 50.31
C MET A 330 6.25 1.54 50.40
N ASP A 331 6.00 0.31 50.87
CA ASP A 331 7.01 -0.75 50.86
C ASP A 331 7.23 -1.25 49.42
N THR A 332 8.44 -1.01 48.90
CA THR A 332 8.89 -1.36 47.55
C THR A 332 9.74 -2.64 47.49
N ARG A 333 9.81 -3.40 48.59
CA ARG A 333 10.58 -4.65 48.64
C ARG A 333 9.80 -5.80 47.96
N VAL A 334 10.45 -6.46 47.02
CA VAL A 334 9.99 -7.72 46.40
C VAL A 334 11.00 -8.81 46.78
N GLY A 335 10.71 -9.54 47.86
CA GLY A 335 11.66 -10.48 48.44
C GLY A 335 12.93 -9.78 48.92
N ARG A 336 14.08 -10.06 48.28
CA ARG A 336 15.38 -9.42 48.58
C ARG A 336 15.67 -8.16 47.75
N LEU A 337 14.86 -7.86 46.73
CA LEU A 337 15.10 -6.78 45.77
C LEU A 337 14.24 -5.56 46.11
N THR A 338 14.85 -4.37 46.20
CA THR A 338 14.12 -3.10 46.36
C THR A 338 13.85 -2.51 44.98
N VAL A 339 12.58 -2.37 44.61
CA VAL A 339 12.18 -1.85 43.29
C VAL A 339 12.08 -0.32 43.35
N PRO A 340 12.76 0.43 42.48
CA PRO A 340 12.66 1.89 42.49
C PRO A 340 11.27 2.35 42.01
N PRO A 341 10.60 3.31 42.69
CA PRO A 341 9.30 3.85 42.29
C PRO A 341 9.23 4.37 40.85
N ALA A 342 10.35 4.85 40.31
CA ALA A 342 10.45 5.31 38.93
C ALA A 342 10.20 4.20 37.88
N SER A 343 10.24 2.92 38.28
CA SER A 343 9.99 1.79 37.38
C SER A 343 8.52 1.40 37.25
N LEU A 344 7.60 1.98 38.03
CA LEU A 344 6.17 1.67 38.00
C LEU A 344 5.47 1.79 36.63
N PRO A 345 5.87 2.71 35.72
CA PRO A 345 5.30 2.77 34.38
C PRO A 345 5.50 1.48 33.55
N ILE A 346 6.26 0.48 34.02
CA ILE A 346 6.30 -0.85 33.41
C ILE A 346 4.98 -1.63 33.52
N PHE A 347 4.18 -1.38 34.56
CA PHE A 347 2.89 -2.05 34.73
C PHE A 347 1.93 -1.79 33.56
N PRO A 348 1.56 -0.54 33.22
CA PRO A 348 0.66 -0.29 32.11
C PRO A 348 1.22 -0.81 30.78
N VAL A 349 2.53 -0.70 30.57
CA VAL A 349 3.19 -1.22 29.35
C VAL A 349 3.07 -2.74 29.25
N THR A 350 3.32 -3.46 30.34
CA THR A 350 3.19 -4.94 30.42
C THR A 350 1.76 -5.37 30.14
N PHE A 351 0.78 -4.68 30.72
CA PHE A 351 -0.63 -4.94 30.45
C PHE A 351 -1.00 -4.70 29.00
N ILE A 352 -0.49 -3.63 28.36
CA ILE A 352 -0.70 -3.39 26.92
C ILE A 352 -0.08 -4.51 26.08
N MET A 353 1.13 -4.97 26.41
CA MET A 353 1.78 -6.07 25.68
C MET A 353 1.01 -7.39 25.76
N ILE A 354 0.31 -7.65 26.86
CA ILE A 354 -0.54 -8.83 27.00
C ILE A 354 -1.90 -8.61 26.32
N LEU A 355 -2.51 -7.44 26.53
CA LEU A 355 -3.87 -7.15 26.11
C LEU A 355 -3.98 -6.92 24.59
N ALA A 356 -2.97 -6.34 23.93
CA ALA A 356 -3.01 -6.07 22.49
C ALA A 356 -3.08 -7.36 21.64
N PRO A 357 -2.23 -8.39 21.86
CA PRO A 357 -2.38 -9.67 21.18
C PRO A 357 -3.68 -10.40 21.54
N VAL A 358 -4.10 -10.35 22.81
CA VAL A 358 -5.37 -10.96 23.26
C VAL A 358 -6.55 -10.30 22.56
N TYR A 359 -6.54 -8.97 22.42
CA TYR A 359 -7.58 -8.24 21.73
C TYR A 359 -7.65 -8.64 20.24
N ASP A 360 -6.51 -8.69 19.54
CA ASP A 360 -6.47 -8.97 18.11
C ASP A 360 -6.80 -10.43 17.76
N HIS A 361 -6.32 -11.40 18.54
CA HIS A 361 -6.49 -12.84 18.26
C HIS A 361 -7.72 -13.47 18.91
N ILE A 362 -8.24 -12.92 20.02
CA ILE A 362 -9.35 -13.51 20.77
C ILE A 362 -10.59 -12.62 20.68
N VAL A 363 -10.48 -11.37 21.13
CA VAL A 363 -11.64 -10.46 21.25
C VAL A 363 -12.19 -10.09 19.89
N LEU A 364 -11.33 -9.72 18.93
CA LEU A 364 -11.74 -9.26 17.61
C LEU A 364 -12.38 -10.36 16.74
N PRO A 365 -11.83 -11.59 16.66
CA PRO A 365 -12.47 -12.68 15.92
C PRO A 365 -13.77 -13.14 16.59
N PHE A 366 -13.83 -13.13 17.92
CA PHE A 366 -15.07 -13.41 18.65
C PHE A 366 -16.13 -12.35 18.38
N ALA A 367 -15.79 -11.07 18.49
CA ALA A 367 -16.70 -9.97 18.22
C ALA A 367 -17.25 -10.02 16.79
N ARG A 368 -16.39 -10.27 15.79
CA ARG A 368 -16.82 -10.45 14.38
C ARG A 368 -17.78 -11.62 14.20
N ARG A 369 -17.59 -12.74 14.92
CA ARG A 369 -18.53 -13.88 14.89
C ARG A 369 -19.89 -13.53 15.48
N VAL A 370 -19.91 -12.74 16.56
CA VAL A 370 -21.14 -12.37 17.28
C VAL A 370 -21.90 -11.26 16.56
N THR A 371 -21.23 -10.18 16.15
CA THR A 371 -21.89 -9.01 15.56
C THR A 371 -22.18 -9.17 14.07
N LYS A 372 -21.54 -10.15 13.40
CA LYS A 372 -21.64 -10.38 11.94
C LYS A 372 -21.32 -9.15 11.09
N THR A 373 -20.63 -8.16 11.65
CA THR A 373 -20.16 -6.96 10.93
C THR A 373 -18.70 -7.12 10.52
N GLU A 374 -18.30 -6.44 9.45
CA GLU A 374 -16.94 -6.53 8.89
C GLU A 374 -15.85 -6.04 9.86
N VAL A 375 -16.19 -5.07 10.72
CA VAL A 375 -15.27 -4.45 11.68
C VAL A 375 -15.36 -5.12 13.06
N GLY A 376 -16.46 -5.82 13.38
CA GLY A 376 -16.69 -6.46 14.68
C GLY A 376 -17.17 -5.46 15.72
N ILE A 377 -16.26 -4.62 16.22
CA ILE A 377 -16.48 -3.55 17.22
C ILE A 377 -16.28 -2.21 16.52
N THR A 378 -17.21 -1.26 16.68
CA THR A 378 -17.07 0.07 16.06
C THR A 378 -15.96 0.89 16.73
N HIS A 379 -15.30 1.78 15.97
CA HIS A 379 -14.21 2.61 16.52
C HIS A 379 -14.69 3.48 17.70
N LEU A 380 -15.90 4.05 17.61
CA LEU A 380 -16.51 4.78 18.72
C LEU A 380 -16.72 3.88 19.95
N GLN A 381 -17.33 2.70 19.82
CA GLN A 381 -17.50 1.78 20.97
C GLN A 381 -16.16 1.43 21.63
N ARG A 382 -15.12 1.25 20.83
CA ARG A 382 -13.76 1.00 21.31
C ARG A 382 -13.21 2.18 22.12
N ILE A 383 -13.30 3.41 21.59
CA ILE A 383 -12.87 4.63 22.30
C ILE A 383 -13.67 4.83 23.60
N GLY A 384 -14.99 4.64 23.55
CA GLY A 384 -15.87 4.73 24.72
C GLY A 384 -15.51 3.72 25.81
N THR A 385 -15.14 2.50 25.44
CA THR A 385 -14.67 1.48 26.40
C THR A 385 -13.43 1.96 27.15
N GLY A 386 -12.47 2.58 26.45
CA GLY A 386 -11.29 3.15 27.09
C GLY A 386 -11.61 4.31 28.06
N LEU A 387 -12.54 5.20 27.70
CA LEU A 387 -13.00 6.28 28.59
C LEU A 387 -13.67 5.75 29.87
N VAL A 388 -14.43 4.65 29.79
CA VAL A 388 -15.00 4.00 30.97
C VAL A 388 -13.90 3.39 31.85
N LEU A 389 -12.92 2.73 31.24
CA LEU A 389 -11.79 2.15 31.96
C LEU A 389 -10.94 3.21 32.67
N SER A 390 -10.81 4.43 32.11
CA SER A 390 -10.13 5.53 32.81
C SER A 390 -10.91 6.03 34.03
N ILE A 391 -12.25 6.04 34.01
CA ILE A 391 -13.08 6.37 35.18
C ILE A 391 -12.85 5.33 36.29
N VAL A 392 -12.89 4.04 35.93
CA VAL A 392 -12.62 2.94 36.86
C VAL A 392 -11.22 3.05 37.45
N SER A 393 -10.21 3.38 36.63
CA SER A 393 -8.85 3.62 37.09
C SER A 393 -8.75 4.74 38.13
N MET A 394 -9.43 5.87 37.92
CA MET A 394 -9.44 6.99 38.87
C MET A 394 -10.15 6.64 40.18
N ALA A 395 -11.27 5.90 40.11
CA ALA A 395 -11.97 5.41 41.29
C ALA A 395 -11.09 4.47 42.13
N ILE A 396 -10.39 3.54 41.47
CA ILE A 396 -9.45 2.64 42.15
C ILE A 396 -8.29 3.43 42.78
N ALA A 397 -7.73 4.41 42.07
CA ALA A 397 -6.69 5.27 42.61
C ALA A 397 -7.13 5.99 43.90
N ALA A 398 -8.36 6.51 43.92
CA ALA A 398 -8.94 7.12 45.12
C ALA A 398 -9.08 6.12 46.28
N LEU A 399 -9.54 4.89 46.00
CA LEU A 399 -9.68 3.84 47.02
C LEU A 399 -8.33 3.36 47.56
N VAL A 400 -7.33 3.20 46.69
CA VAL A 400 -5.96 2.83 47.09
C VAL A 400 -5.35 3.91 47.97
N GLU A 401 -5.58 5.18 47.66
CA GLU A 401 -5.10 6.29 48.50
C GLU A 401 -5.80 6.35 49.86
N VAL A 402 -7.11 6.13 49.92
CA VAL A 402 -7.84 5.99 51.20
C VAL A 402 -7.25 4.84 52.02
N LYS A 403 -6.95 3.71 51.39
CA LYS A 403 -6.32 2.56 52.07
C LYS A 403 -4.93 2.90 52.59
N ARG A 404 -4.09 3.55 51.77
CA ARG A 404 -2.73 3.98 52.14
C ARG A 404 -2.76 4.91 53.36
N LYS A 405 -3.67 5.88 53.37
CA LYS A 405 -3.84 6.83 54.49
C LYS A 405 -4.34 6.18 55.76
N ASN A 406 -5.29 5.26 55.67
CA ASN A 406 -5.78 4.52 56.84
C ASN A 406 -4.65 3.71 57.49
N VAL A 407 -3.74 3.14 56.69
CA VAL A 407 -2.55 2.43 57.19
C VAL A 407 -1.58 3.41 57.88
N ALA A 408 -1.35 4.60 57.31
CA ALA A 408 -0.52 5.63 57.93
C ALA A 408 -1.07 6.09 59.29
N GLN A 409 -2.39 6.27 59.41
CA GLN A 409 -3.06 6.62 60.66
C GLN A 409 -2.99 5.50 61.70
N ASN A 410 -3.30 4.27 61.30
CA ASN A 410 -3.30 3.11 62.21
C ASN A 410 -1.89 2.74 62.71
N ALA A 411 -0.86 3.00 61.91
CA ALA A 411 0.54 2.76 62.29
C ALA A 411 1.18 3.95 63.03
N GLY A 412 0.47 5.08 63.17
CA GLY A 412 1.02 6.30 63.78
C GLY A 412 2.12 7.00 62.95
N LEU A 413 2.25 6.68 61.66
CA LEU A 413 3.32 7.13 60.77
C LEU A 413 2.93 8.33 59.89
N VAL A 414 1.98 9.16 60.33
CA VAL A 414 1.45 10.28 59.51
C VAL A 414 2.51 11.34 59.24
N ASP A 415 3.32 11.70 60.25
CA ASP A 415 4.39 12.70 60.14
C ASP A 415 5.77 12.11 59.86
N SER A 416 5.90 10.78 59.83
CA SER A 416 7.15 10.08 59.55
C SER A 416 7.45 10.02 58.04
N LEU A 417 8.75 9.95 57.71
CA LEU A 417 9.27 9.72 56.35
C LEU A 417 9.58 8.24 56.09
N GLU A 418 9.33 7.35 57.05
CA GLU A 418 9.55 5.91 56.88
C GLU A 418 8.53 5.28 55.90
N PRO A 419 8.92 4.22 55.16
CA PRO A 419 8.02 3.52 54.25
C PRO A 419 6.83 2.92 55.01
N LEU A 420 5.61 3.19 54.54
CA LEU A 420 4.39 2.63 55.12
C LEU A 420 4.35 1.11 54.91
N PRO A 421 3.81 0.33 55.87
CA PRO A 421 3.68 -1.13 55.78
C PRO A 421 2.52 -1.54 54.85
N ILE A 422 2.56 -1.07 53.61
CA ILE A 422 1.62 -1.37 52.54
C ILE A 422 2.43 -1.58 51.25
N SER A 423 2.17 -2.68 50.57
CA SER A 423 2.91 -3.02 49.35
C SER A 423 2.55 -2.10 48.20
N PHE A 424 3.54 -1.65 47.43
CA PHE A 424 3.32 -0.85 46.22
C PHE A 424 2.48 -1.57 45.13
N PHE A 425 2.30 -2.90 45.19
CA PHE A 425 1.47 -3.66 44.23
C PHE A 425 0.01 -3.22 44.17
N TRP A 426 -0.52 -2.56 45.21
CA TRP A 426 -1.87 -1.96 45.16
C TRP A 426 -2.00 -0.90 44.05
N ILE A 427 -0.91 -0.19 43.72
CA ILE A 427 -0.84 0.77 42.62
C ILE A 427 -0.89 0.07 41.25
N ALA A 428 -0.49 -1.21 41.15
CA ALA A 428 -0.58 -1.93 39.87
C ALA A 428 -2.02 -2.08 39.37
N LEU A 429 -3.01 -2.11 40.28
CA LEU A 429 -4.42 -2.28 39.92
C LEU A 429 -4.97 -1.07 39.15
N GLN A 430 -4.66 0.16 39.57
CA GLN A 430 -5.03 1.36 38.80
C GLN A 430 -4.31 1.39 37.43
N TYR A 431 -3.05 0.96 37.35
CA TYR A 431 -2.31 0.91 36.09
C TYR A 431 -2.81 -0.15 35.11
N LEU A 432 -3.41 -1.25 35.59
CA LEU A 432 -4.08 -2.23 34.75
C LEU A 432 -5.21 -1.59 33.93
N PHE A 433 -6.09 -0.86 34.62
CA PHE A 433 -7.21 -0.20 33.96
C PHE A 433 -6.74 0.97 33.10
N LEU A 434 -5.76 1.76 33.54
CA LEU A 434 -5.19 2.84 32.74
C LEU A 434 -4.50 2.33 31.46
N GLY A 435 -3.64 1.31 31.55
CA GLY A 435 -2.96 0.74 30.39
C GLY A 435 -3.95 0.12 29.40
N SER A 436 -5.01 -0.52 29.92
CA SER A 436 -6.11 -1.01 29.09
C SER A 436 -6.86 0.13 28.41
N ALA A 437 -7.16 1.21 29.14
CA ALA A 437 -7.82 2.40 28.62
C ALA A 437 -7.04 3.00 27.45
N ASP A 438 -5.73 3.20 27.63
CA ASP A 438 -4.83 3.77 26.62
C ASP A 438 -4.78 2.92 25.33
N LEU A 439 -4.66 1.59 25.46
CA LEU A 439 -4.70 0.70 24.30
C LEU A 439 -6.00 0.83 23.49
N PHE A 440 -7.15 0.88 24.18
CA PHE A 440 -8.44 0.98 23.50
C PHE A 440 -8.64 2.36 22.87
N THR A 441 -8.26 3.44 23.56
CA THR A 441 -8.44 4.81 23.06
C THR A 441 -7.44 5.20 22.00
N LEU A 442 -6.14 4.96 22.18
CA LEU A 442 -5.11 5.40 21.23
C LEU A 442 -5.25 4.65 19.89
N ALA A 443 -5.37 3.32 19.92
CA ALA A 443 -5.59 2.55 18.71
C ALA A 443 -6.94 2.89 18.05
N GLY A 444 -7.98 3.12 18.86
CA GLY A 444 -9.29 3.53 18.37
C GLY A 444 -9.30 4.90 17.71
N LEU A 445 -8.60 5.89 18.28
CA LEU A 445 -8.47 7.25 17.75
C LEU A 445 -7.69 7.26 16.43
N LEU A 446 -6.55 6.56 16.38
CA LEU A 446 -5.74 6.47 15.16
C LEU A 446 -6.54 5.87 14.01
N GLU A 447 -7.27 4.78 14.28
CA GLU A 447 -8.11 4.11 13.28
C GLU A 447 -9.32 4.96 12.87
N PHE A 448 -9.98 5.61 13.84
CA PHE A 448 -11.14 6.48 13.61
C PHE A 448 -10.76 7.71 12.76
N PHE A 449 -9.75 8.47 13.16
CA PHE A 449 -9.34 9.66 12.44
C PHE A 449 -8.81 9.33 11.05
N PHE A 450 -8.09 8.21 10.88
CA PHE A 450 -7.63 7.79 9.55
C PHE A 450 -8.80 7.41 8.63
N SER A 451 -9.80 6.71 9.16
CA SER A 451 -10.91 6.17 8.35
C SER A 451 -11.96 7.22 8.01
N GLU A 452 -12.18 8.20 8.89
CA GLU A 452 -13.16 9.26 8.68
C GLU A 452 -12.58 10.46 7.90
N ALA A 453 -11.27 10.70 7.99
CA ALA A 453 -10.64 11.83 7.31
C ALA A 453 -10.66 11.70 5.77
N PRO A 454 -10.80 12.83 5.05
CA PRO A 454 -10.62 12.85 3.61
C PRO A 454 -9.18 12.49 3.24
N ALA A 455 -8.99 11.94 2.04
CA ALA A 455 -7.69 11.40 1.60
C ALA A 455 -6.56 12.44 1.68
N ARG A 456 -6.86 13.73 1.52
CA ARG A 456 -5.91 14.85 1.57
C ARG A 456 -5.48 15.27 2.98
N MET A 457 -6.14 14.79 4.04
CA MET A 457 -5.90 15.24 5.43
C MET A 457 -5.68 14.08 6.42
N ARG A 458 -5.32 12.89 5.93
CA ARG A 458 -5.22 11.68 6.76
C ARG A 458 -4.08 11.76 7.77
N SER A 459 -2.96 12.39 7.41
CA SER A 459 -1.81 12.49 8.32
C SER A 459 -2.08 13.53 9.41
N LEU A 460 -2.64 14.68 9.06
CA LEU A 460 -3.05 15.71 10.02
C LEU A 460 -4.14 15.20 10.96
N ALA A 461 -5.14 14.49 10.43
CA ALA A 461 -6.21 13.92 11.26
C ALA A 461 -5.69 12.85 12.21
N THR A 462 -4.82 11.94 11.76
CA THR A 462 -4.22 10.95 12.67
C THR A 462 -3.30 11.59 13.72
N ALA A 463 -2.59 12.67 13.36
CA ALA A 463 -1.76 13.45 14.28
C ALA A 463 -2.56 14.10 15.43
N LEU A 464 -3.87 14.33 15.27
CA LEU A 464 -4.75 14.78 16.37
C LEU A 464 -4.72 13.80 17.56
N SER A 465 -4.45 12.51 17.35
CA SER A 465 -4.32 11.55 18.46
C SER A 465 -3.17 11.92 19.40
N TRP A 466 -2.02 12.32 18.85
CA TRP A 466 -0.85 12.77 19.61
C TRP A 466 -1.06 14.16 20.22
N ALA A 467 -1.73 15.05 19.49
CA ALA A 467 -2.10 16.36 20.01
C ALA A 467 -3.04 16.25 21.23
N SER A 468 -3.96 15.28 21.23
CA SER A 468 -4.83 15.01 22.37
C SER A 468 -4.02 14.62 23.61
N LEU A 469 -2.94 13.87 23.40
CA LEU A 469 -2.02 13.47 24.46
C LEU A 469 -1.24 14.68 24.99
N ALA A 470 -0.71 15.55 24.12
CA ALA A 470 -0.09 16.81 24.53
C ALA A 470 -1.03 17.71 25.35
N MET A 471 -2.25 17.92 24.86
CA MET A 471 -3.26 18.74 25.54
C MET A 471 -3.65 18.16 26.91
N GLY A 472 -3.70 16.85 27.06
CA GLY A 472 -3.96 16.20 28.34
C GLY A 472 -2.88 16.49 29.39
N TYR A 473 -1.61 16.50 28.99
CA TYR A 473 -0.49 16.83 29.87
C TYR A 473 -0.53 18.29 30.32
N TYR A 474 -0.84 19.22 29.41
CA TYR A 474 -1.03 20.63 29.79
C TYR A 474 -2.26 20.83 30.69
N LEU A 475 -3.36 20.14 30.38
CA LEU A 475 -4.58 20.19 31.19
C LEU A 475 -4.32 19.66 32.61
N SER A 476 -3.49 18.63 32.76
CA SER A 476 -3.05 18.10 34.05
C SER A 476 -2.41 19.18 34.93
N SER A 477 -1.45 19.94 34.40
CA SER A 477 -0.78 21.04 35.11
C SER A 477 -1.74 22.17 35.47
N VAL A 478 -2.60 22.57 34.54
CA VAL A 478 -3.61 23.61 34.78
C VAL A 478 -4.59 23.19 35.87
N LEU A 479 -5.04 21.94 35.84
CA LEU A 479 -6.00 21.40 36.79
C LEU A 479 -5.41 21.34 38.22
N VAL A 480 -4.14 20.95 38.37
CA VAL A 480 -3.44 21.01 39.67
C VAL A 480 -3.35 22.45 40.18
N SER A 481 -3.04 23.42 39.31
CA SER A 481 -2.99 24.85 39.67
C SER A 481 -4.35 25.38 40.12
N ILE A 482 -5.42 25.06 39.38
CA ILE A 482 -6.79 25.45 39.72
C ILE A 482 -7.21 24.86 41.07
N VAL A 483 -6.95 23.57 41.30
CA VAL A 483 -7.30 22.91 42.56
C VAL A 483 -6.55 23.55 43.72
N ASN A 484 -5.25 23.79 43.59
CA ASN A 484 -4.47 24.44 44.64
C ASN A 484 -4.92 25.89 44.91
N SER A 485 -5.29 26.64 43.87
CA SER A 485 -5.83 27.99 44.00
C SER A 485 -7.23 28.01 44.63
N ALA A 486 -8.12 27.11 44.22
CA ALA A 486 -9.49 27.04 44.74
C ALA A 486 -9.55 26.52 46.18
N THR A 487 -8.69 25.55 46.52
CA THR A 487 -8.66 24.93 47.85
C THR A 487 -7.80 25.69 48.86
N GLY A 488 -6.90 26.57 48.38
CA GLY A 488 -6.10 27.48 49.18
C GLY A 488 -6.75 28.85 49.45
N ARG A 489 -8.02 29.06 49.08
CA ARG A 489 -8.77 30.27 49.45
C ARG A 489 -9.33 30.12 50.88
N GLY A 490 -8.70 30.80 51.84
CA GLY A 490 -9.09 30.81 53.27
C GLY A 490 -7.98 30.26 54.19
N SER A 491 -8.32 29.94 55.46
CA SER A 491 -7.36 29.38 56.43
C SER A 491 -7.12 27.86 56.30
N HIS A 492 -7.46 27.28 55.13
CA HIS A 492 -7.31 25.85 54.86
C HIS A 492 -6.10 25.58 53.97
N TRP A 493 -5.35 24.52 54.28
CA TRP A 493 -4.21 24.08 53.47
C TRP A 493 -4.66 23.59 52.08
N PRO A 494 -3.94 23.94 51.00
CA PRO A 494 -4.26 23.47 49.65
C PRO A 494 -4.19 21.94 49.56
N TRP A 495 -5.02 21.33 48.72
CA TRP A 495 -5.13 19.86 48.66
C TRP A 495 -3.84 19.15 48.22
N LEU A 496 -3.03 19.78 47.36
CA LEU A 496 -1.83 19.17 46.76
C LEU A 496 -0.55 19.95 47.12
N LYS A 497 -0.53 20.61 48.29
CA LYS A 497 0.64 21.38 48.77
C LYS A 497 0.87 21.12 50.26
N GLY A 498 2.06 20.62 50.60
CA GLY A 498 2.47 20.32 51.97
C GLY A 498 3.90 19.75 52.02
N SER A 499 4.44 19.57 53.22
CA SER A 499 5.80 19.01 53.44
C SER A 499 5.84 17.47 53.38
N ASN A 500 4.69 16.80 53.54
CA ASN A 500 4.56 15.35 53.48
C ASN A 500 3.35 14.96 52.63
N LEU A 501 3.50 13.94 51.78
CA LEU A 501 2.44 13.39 50.93
C LEU A 501 1.24 12.88 51.77
N ASN A 502 1.48 12.45 53.01
CA ASN A 502 0.42 12.01 53.92
C ASN A 502 -0.59 13.12 54.25
N HIS A 503 -0.15 14.37 54.21
CA HIS A 503 -1.01 15.55 54.42
C HIS A 503 -1.77 15.98 53.16
N TYR A 504 -1.41 15.46 51.98
CA TYR A 504 -2.07 15.82 50.72
C TYR A 504 -3.45 15.18 50.68
N ARG A 505 -4.48 15.89 50.24
CA ARG A 505 -5.84 15.36 50.04
C ARG A 505 -5.98 14.68 48.68
N LEU A 506 -5.04 13.80 48.34
CA LEU A 506 -4.93 13.15 47.03
C LEU A 506 -6.16 12.26 46.71
N GLU A 507 -6.80 11.68 47.74
CA GLU A 507 -8.04 10.92 47.60
C GLU A 507 -9.19 11.78 47.04
N ARG A 508 -9.30 13.03 47.49
CA ARG A 508 -10.33 13.98 47.03
C ARG A 508 -10.04 14.44 45.61
N PHE A 509 -8.77 14.59 45.28
CA PHE A 509 -8.32 14.93 43.93
C PHE A 509 -8.64 13.80 42.93
N TYR A 510 -8.39 12.54 43.28
CA TYR A 510 -8.76 11.40 42.42
C TYR A 510 -10.28 11.24 42.29
N TRP A 511 -11.06 11.48 43.35
CA TRP A 511 -12.52 11.54 43.23
C TRP A 511 -13.00 12.68 42.32
N LEU A 512 -12.39 13.86 42.40
CA LEU A 512 -12.68 14.96 41.47
C LEU A 512 -12.37 14.56 40.02
N MET A 513 -11.23 13.93 39.76
CA MET A 513 -10.86 13.42 38.44
C MET A 513 -11.83 12.35 37.93
N CYS A 514 -12.33 11.48 38.83
CA CYS A 514 -13.36 10.49 38.51
C CYS A 514 -14.68 11.16 38.07
N VAL A 515 -15.12 12.19 38.80
CA VAL A 515 -16.35 12.95 38.46
C VAL A 515 -16.18 13.69 37.12
N LEU A 516 -15.07 14.40 36.93
CA LEU A 516 -14.78 15.10 35.67
C LEU A 516 -14.69 14.14 34.48
N SER A 517 -14.08 12.96 34.68
CA SER A 517 -14.01 11.92 33.65
C SER A 517 -15.39 11.34 33.32
N SER A 518 -16.27 11.23 34.33
CA SER A 518 -17.65 10.77 34.14
C SER A 518 -18.47 11.79 33.35
N LEU A 519 -18.36 13.08 33.66
CA LEU A 519 -18.98 14.16 32.88
C LEU A 519 -18.47 14.19 31.44
N ASN A 520 -17.16 14.01 31.26
CA ASN A 520 -16.53 13.91 29.95
C ASN A 520 -17.04 12.70 29.15
N TYR A 521 -17.27 11.54 29.81
CA TYR A 521 -17.87 10.38 29.15
C TYR A 521 -19.32 10.64 28.71
N LEU A 522 -20.12 11.38 29.50
CA LEU A 522 -21.47 11.79 29.08
C LEU A 522 -21.43 12.72 27.87
N PHE A 523 -20.48 13.67 27.84
CA PHE A 523 -20.24 14.51 26.68
C PHE A 523 -19.84 13.67 25.45
N TYR A 524 -18.92 12.72 25.61
CA TYR A 524 -18.54 11.78 24.57
C TYR A 524 -19.76 11.00 24.05
N LEU A 525 -20.57 10.43 24.95
CA LEU A 525 -21.74 9.62 24.60
C LEU A 525 -22.76 10.43 23.80
N PHE A 526 -23.00 11.69 24.17
CA PHE A 526 -23.88 12.60 23.44
C PHE A 526 -23.45 12.80 21.98
N TRP A 527 -22.16 12.98 21.73
CA TRP A 527 -21.63 13.14 20.37
C TRP A 527 -21.54 11.81 19.62
N ALA A 528 -21.12 10.73 20.29
CA ALA A 528 -21.01 9.41 19.69
C ALA A 528 -22.37 8.87 19.20
N LEU A 529 -23.45 9.13 19.95
CA LEU A 529 -24.81 8.75 19.56
C LEU A 529 -25.34 9.54 18.35
N ARG A 530 -24.84 10.76 18.12
CA ARG A 530 -25.22 11.59 16.97
C ARG A 530 -24.26 11.49 15.80
N TYR A 531 -23.14 10.80 15.96
CA TYR A 531 -22.12 10.67 14.93
C TYR A 531 -22.61 9.72 13.83
N LYS A 532 -22.62 10.20 12.58
CA LYS A 532 -22.91 9.40 11.39
C LYS A 532 -21.61 9.08 10.67
N TYR A 533 -21.25 7.80 10.63
CA TYR A 533 -20.10 7.31 9.88
C TYR A 533 -20.23 7.64 8.39
N ARG A 534 -19.09 7.97 7.77
CA ARG A 534 -19.02 8.16 6.32
C ARG A 534 -19.34 6.85 5.60
N ARG A 535 -20.26 6.88 4.63
CA ARG A 535 -20.54 5.72 3.76
C ARG A 535 -19.32 5.49 2.85
N GLY A 536 -18.48 4.51 3.19
CA GLY A 536 -17.54 3.92 2.24
C GLY A 536 -18.32 3.40 1.04
N GLY A 537 -17.78 3.58 -0.17
CA GLY A 537 -18.43 3.32 -1.46
C GLY A 537 -18.90 1.87 -1.66
N ALA A 538 -19.99 1.49 -1.00
CA ALA A 538 -20.78 0.31 -1.25
C ALA A 538 -22.24 0.73 -1.19
N ARG A 539 -22.86 0.90 -2.37
CA ARG A 539 -24.31 0.96 -2.49
C ARG A 539 -24.85 -0.44 -2.19
N SER A 540 -25.45 -0.63 -1.02
CA SER A 540 -26.49 -1.63 -0.81
C SER A 540 -27.85 -0.91 -0.75
N PRO A 541 -28.94 -1.51 -1.27
CA PRO A 541 -30.21 -0.83 -1.43
C PRO A 541 -30.79 -0.42 -0.07
N SER A 542 -31.37 0.77 -0.04
CA SER A 542 -32.13 1.29 1.08
C SER A 542 -33.31 0.39 1.40
N THR A 543 -33.33 -0.21 2.59
CA THR A 543 -34.56 -0.62 3.26
C THR A 543 -34.67 0.14 4.56
N THR A 544 -35.57 1.11 4.55
CA THR A 544 -36.06 1.86 5.71
C THR A 544 -36.70 0.88 6.69
N LEU A 545 -36.27 0.86 7.96
CA LEU A 545 -37.11 0.40 9.07
C LEU A 545 -36.58 0.98 10.38
N GLY A 546 -37.48 1.68 11.08
CA GLY A 546 -37.27 2.33 12.37
C GLY A 546 -37.13 1.35 13.55
N PRO A 547 -37.06 1.87 14.79
CA PRO A 547 -36.40 1.21 15.91
C PRO A 547 -37.38 0.35 16.72
N PHE A 548 -37.04 -0.90 17.04
CA PHE A 548 -37.65 -1.60 18.19
C PHE A 548 -36.72 -2.67 18.81
N ALA A 549 -36.79 -2.71 20.15
CA ALA A 549 -36.01 -3.48 21.11
C ALA A 549 -36.38 -4.99 21.15
N PRO A 550 -35.66 -5.83 21.93
CA PRO A 550 -35.62 -7.29 21.73
C PRO A 550 -36.74 -8.04 22.48
N ARG A 551 -37.26 -9.11 21.88
CA ARG A 551 -38.02 -10.14 22.62
C ARG A 551 -37.59 -11.55 22.18
N LEU A 552 -37.11 -12.31 23.16
CA LEU A 552 -37.02 -13.77 23.11
C LEU A 552 -38.40 -14.39 22.85
N ARG A 553 -38.45 -15.40 21.97
CA ARG A 553 -39.39 -16.54 22.10
C ARG A 553 -38.74 -17.84 21.66
N LEU A 554 -38.90 -18.86 22.51
CA LEU A 554 -38.48 -20.25 22.36
C LEU A 554 -39.56 -21.07 21.62
N ARG A 555 -39.16 -21.80 20.56
CA ARG A 555 -39.54 -23.18 20.08
C ARG A 555 -41.03 -23.52 19.79
N PRO A 556 -41.40 -24.67 19.12
CA PRO A 556 -40.64 -25.71 18.35
C PRO A 556 -41.29 -26.17 17.00
N THR A 557 -40.72 -27.27 16.42
CA THR A 557 -41.24 -28.31 15.48
C THR A 557 -41.15 -28.16 13.94
N PHE A 558 -40.17 -28.89 13.35
CA PHE A 558 -40.16 -29.86 12.22
C PHE A 558 -41.31 -29.91 11.18
N PRO A 559 -41.06 -30.28 9.88
CA PRO A 559 -40.38 -31.54 9.50
C PRO A 559 -39.39 -31.51 8.32
N PHE A 560 -38.56 -32.55 8.28
CA PHE A 560 -37.71 -32.97 7.15
C PHE A 560 -38.54 -33.32 5.89
N PRO A 561 -37.94 -33.19 4.69
CA PRO A 561 -37.98 -34.33 3.77
C PRO A 561 -36.64 -34.67 3.12
N SER A 562 -36.35 -35.97 3.19
CA SER A 562 -35.65 -36.86 2.26
C SER A 562 -34.51 -36.32 1.40
N THR A 563 -33.33 -36.85 1.71
CA THR A 563 -32.15 -36.98 0.86
C THR A 563 -32.44 -37.71 -0.47
N ARG A 564 -32.16 -37.06 -1.60
CA ARG A 564 -31.76 -37.73 -2.85
C ARG A 564 -30.35 -37.28 -3.22
N PRO A 565 -29.45 -38.17 -3.66
CA PRO A 565 -28.07 -37.82 -3.92
C PRO A 565 -28.00 -37.04 -5.23
N ILE A 566 -27.80 -35.72 -5.16
CA ILE A 566 -27.39 -34.93 -6.33
C ILE A 566 -25.92 -35.27 -6.60
N ARG A 567 -25.75 -36.08 -7.65
CA ARG A 567 -24.52 -36.31 -8.41
C ARG A 567 -23.67 -35.03 -8.41
N LYS A 568 -22.44 -35.08 -7.87
CA LYS A 568 -21.47 -33.97 -7.91
C LYS A 568 -21.31 -33.50 -9.36
N SER A 569 -22.03 -32.46 -9.77
CA SER A 569 -21.80 -31.79 -11.04
C SER A 569 -20.45 -31.08 -10.92
N LYS A 570 -19.53 -31.38 -11.84
CA LYS A 570 -18.30 -30.58 -12.03
C LYS A 570 -18.67 -29.08 -11.98
N PRO A 571 -17.88 -28.21 -11.34
CA PRO A 571 -18.15 -26.77 -11.35
C PRO A 571 -18.28 -26.32 -12.82
N ARG A 572 -19.42 -25.73 -13.18
CA ARG A 572 -19.64 -25.19 -14.52
C ARG A 572 -18.59 -24.09 -14.76
N ARG A 573 -17.78 -24.23 -15.81
CA ARG A 573 -16.82 -23.20 -16.23
C ARG A 573 -17.61 -21.93 -16.59
N ALA A 574 -17.13 -20.77 -16.15
CA ALA A 574 -17.74 -19.50 -16.52
C ALA A 574 -17.66 -19.29 -18.04
N ARG A 575 -18.73 -18.79 -18.65
CA ARG A 575 -18.80 -18.46 -20.06
C ARG A 575 -19.47 -17.11 -20.24
N VAL A 576 -19.08 -16.37 -21.27
CA VAL A 576 -19.67 -15.06 -21.58
C VAL A 576 -20.16 -15.01 -23.02
N ARG A 577 -21.29 -14.34 -23.23
CA ARG A 577 -21.87 -14.05 -24.54
C ARG A 577 -22.09 -12.54 -24.67
N VAL A 578 -21.79 -12.00 -25.84
CA VAL A 578 -22.04 -10.59 -26.18
C VAL A 578 -23.22 -10.51 -27.15
N LEU A 579 -24.26 -9.79 -26.77
CA LEU A 579 -25.44 -9.46 -27.56
C LEU A 579 -25.29 -8.00 -28.03
N LEU A 580 -25.03 -7.81 -29.33
CA LEU A 580 -24.94 -6.47 -29.91
C LEU A 580 -26.33 -5.85 -30.04
N LEU A 581 -26.46 -4.57 -29.66
CA LEU A 581 -27.69 -3.80 -29.90
C LEU A 581 -27.83 -3.55 -31.41
N GLN A 582 -28.75 -4.24 -32.08
CA GLN A 582 -29.12 -3.89 -33.45
C GLN A 582 -29.92 -2.58 -33.42
N GLY A 583 -29.34 -1.50 -33.94
CA GLY A 583 -30.01 -0.21 -34.07
C GLY A 583 -31.19 -0.27 -35.04
N LYS A 584 -32.40 0.10 -34.58
CA LYS A 584 -33.48 0.56 -35.44
C LYS A 584 -33.11 1.95 -35.97
N HIS A 585 -32.74 2.05 -37.25
CA HIS A 585 -32.71 3.36 -37.92
C HIS A 585 -34.13 3.77 -38.26
N GLY A 586 -34.56 4.92 -37.74
CA GLY A 586 -35.72 5.67 -38.24
C GLY A 586 -35.29 6.56 -39.41
N ASP A 587 -36.11 6.54 -40.46
CA ASP A 587 -36.02 7.38 -41.64
C ASP A 587 -36.19 8.87 -41.29
N GLY A 588 -35.41 9.73 -41.96
CA GLY A 588 -35.56 11.19 -41.92
C GLY A 588 -34.44 11.92 -42.67
N HIS A 589 -34.75 12.41 -43.88
CA HIS A 589 -33.97 13.30 -44.76
C HIS A 589 -33.24 14.46 -44.02
N GLY A 590 -32.11 15.02 -44.47
CA GLY A 590 -31.32 14.89 -45.69
C GLY A 590 -30.14 15.89 -45.72
N ASN A 591 -29.21 15.67 -46.68
CA ASN A 591 -28.07 16.49 -47.16
C ASN A 591 -26.92 16.82 -46.17
N GLY A 592 -25.64 16.55 -46.44
CA GLY A 592 -24.97 15.90 -47.57
C GLY A 592 -23.47 16.21 -47.51
N LEU A 593 -22.60 15.19 -47.55
CA LEU A 593 -21.25 15.23 -48.16
C LEU A 593 -20.65 13.82 -48.18
N ARG A 594 -20.30 13.39 -49.40
CA ARG A 594 -19.76 12.07 -49.75
C ARG A 594 -18.32 11.91 -49.26
N SER A 595 -18.02 10.78 -48.61
CA SER A 595 -16.86 9.97 -48.98
C SER A 595 -17.24 8.49 -48.79
N GLY A 596 -17.02 7.69 -49.83
CA GLY A 596 -17.41 6.29 -49.89
C GLY A 596 -16.27 5.38 -49.43
N ALA A 597 -16.62 4.33 -48.70
CA ALA A 597 -16.26 2.94 -48.97
C ALA A 597 -16.65 2.08 -47.75
N THR A 598 -17.79 1.42 -47.85
CA THR A 598 -18.10 0.21 -47.08
C THR A 598 -17.19 -0.94 -47.52
N PRO A 599 -16.82 -1.86 -46.62
CA PRO A 599 -16.54 -3.23 -47.00
C PRO A 599 -17.57 -4.18 -46.37
N SER A 600 -18.43 -4.71 -47.22
CA SER A 600 -19.16 -5.97 -47.01
C SER A 600 -18.16 -7.15 -46.98
N PRO A 601 -18.51 -8.30 -46.36
CA PRO A 601 -17.60 -9.44 -46.25
C PRO A 601 -17.45 -10.12 -47.62
N VAL A 602 -16.23 -10.12 -48.16
CA VAL A 602 -15.89 -10.86 -49.38
C VAL A 602 -15.45 -12.28 -48.99
N GLN A 603 -16.29 -13.23 -49.36
CA GLN A 603 -15.93 -14.62 -49.61
C GLN A 603 -14.84 -14.69 -50.67
N ALA A 604 -13.77 -15.44 -50.41
CA ALA A 604 -12.81 -15.83 -51.42
C ALA A 604 -13.51 -16.69 -52.50
N ARG A 605 -13.39 -16.26 -53.76
CA ARG A 605 -13.61 -17.10 -54.95
C ARG A 605 -12.31 -17.83 -55.25
N GLU A 606 -12.34 -19.16 -55.26
CA GLU A 606 -11.46 -19.97 -56.10
C GLU A 606 -12.13 -20.20 -57.45
N GLY A 607 -11.35 -20.14 -58.51
CA GLY A 607 -11.73 -20.68 -59.81
C GLY A 607 -10.54 -20.70 -60.76
N GLU A 608 -10.12 -21.88 -61.20
CA GLU A 608 -10.20 -22.22 -62.63
C GLU A 608 -10.05 -23.73 -62.92
N ARG A 609 -10.62 -24.09 -64.08
CA ARG A 609 -10.89 -25.39 -64.73
C ARG A 609 -9.58 -26.12 -65.19
N THR A 610 -9.51 -27.39 -65.61
CA THR A 610 -10.39 -28.23 -66.47
C THR A 610 -9.92 -29.71 -66.48
N GLU A 611 -10.90 -30.63 -66.62
CA GLU A 611 -10.93 -31.92 -67.37
C GLU A 611 -9.96 -33.09 -67.13
N GLY A 612 -10.54 -34.31 -67.03
CA GLY A 612 -9.87 -35.56 -67.47
C GLY A 612 -10.20 -36.88 -66.75
N GLY A 613 -11.39 -37.46 -66.96
CA GLY A 613 -11.67 -38.90 -67.18
C GLY A 613 -11.21 -40.04 -66.23
N GLY A 614 -12.15 -40.96 -65.92
CA GLY A 614 -11.87 -42.39 -65.72
C GLY A 614 -12.40 -43.02 -64.41
N GLY A 615 -13.51 -43.77 -64.49
CA GLY A 615 -14.19 -44.34 -63.32
C GLY A 615 -13.84 -45.79 -62.94
N ARG A 616 -14.43 -46.27 -61.83
CA ARG A 616 -14.97 -47.64 -61.66
C ARG A 616 -15.83 -47.75 -60.38
N ARG A 617 -16.70 -48.77 -60.38
CA ARG A 617 -18.01 -48.90 -59.70
C ARG A 617 -18.00 -49.73 -58.39
N ARG A 618 -18.90 -49.33 -57.45
CA ARG A 618 -19.83 -50.10 -56.57
C ARG A 618 -19.30 -50.96 -55.39
N PRO A 619 -20.14 -51.36 -54.38
CA PRO A 619 -21.38 -50.76 -53.85
C PRO A 619 -21.51 -50.75 -52.29
N ALA A 620 -22.54 -50.06 -51.78
CA ALA A 620 -23.01 -50.05 -50.38
C ALA A 620 -24.13 -51.09 -50.10
N PRO A 621 -24.51 -51.29 -48.83
CA PRO A 621 -25.93 -51.44 -48.45
C PRO A 621 -26.31 -50.45 -47.31
N ARG A 622 -27.29 -49.55 -47.53
CA ARG A 622 -28.75 -49.65 -47.22
C ARG A 622 -29.13 -49.58 -45.71
N SER A 623 -29.69 -48.42 -45.35
CA SER A 623 -30.57 -48.08 -44.21
C SER A 623 -32.04 -48.52 -44.49
N PRO A 624 -33.15 -48.21 -43.73
CA PRO A 624 -33.40 -47.39 -42.51
C PRO A 624 -34.45 -48.06 -41.53
N PRO A 625 -35.24 -47.37 -40.63
CA PRO A 625 -36.34 -46.46 -41.03
C PRO A 625 -36.52 -45.16 -40.21
N LEU A 626 -37.20 -44.19 -40.85
CA LEU A 626 -37.63 -42.87 -40.36
C LEU A 626 -38.97 -42.90 -39.60
N ARG A 627 -39.15 -41.95 -38.66
CA ARG A 627 -40.36 -41.13 -38.37
C ARG A 627 -39.91 -40.02 -37.39
N HIS A 628 -40.26 -38.74 -37.43
CA HIS A 628 -41.24 -37.99 -38.21
C HIS A 628 -40.83 -36.49 -38.24
N ARG A 629 -41.57 -35.73 -39.04
CA ARG A 629 -41.28 -34.40 -39.62
C ARG A 629 -42.01 -33.31 -38.81
N ARG A 630 -41.28 -32.30 -38.30
CA ARG A 630 -41.65 -30.94 -37.82
C ARG A 630 -40.39 -30.42 -37.09
N ASP A 631 -39.66 -29.37 -37.45
CA ASP A 631 -40.06 -28.07 -37.97
C ASP A 631 -38.98 -27.49 -38.87
N LEU A 632 -39.39 -27.02 -40.05
CA LEU A 632 -38.64 -26.07 -40.85
C LEU A 632 -38.78 -24.68 -40.18
N ARG A 633 -37.97 -24.39 -39.16
CA ARG A 633 -37.62 -23.02 -38.80
C ARG A 633 -36.13 -22.85 -39.04
N ARG A 634 -35.81 -21.88 -39.90
CA ARG A 634 -34.47 -21.42 -40.26
C ARG A 634 -33.53 -21.48 -39.04
N ARG A 635 -32.49 -22.32 -39.10
CA ARG A 635 -31.39 -22.27 -38.12
C ARG A 635 -30.71 -20.91 -38.26
N ALA A 636 -30.95 -20.04 -37.28
CA ALA A 636 -30.08 -18.90 -36.99
C ALA A 636 -28.67 -19.43 -36.63
N PRO A 637 -27.59 -18.65 -36.84
CA PRO A 637 -26.24 -19.08 -36.48
C PRO A 637 -26.14 -19.32 -34.97
N PRO A 638 -25.29 -20.27 -34.52
CA PRO A 638 -25.23 -20.67 -33.11
C PRO A 638 -24.81 -19.48 -32.24
N GLU A 639 -25.47 -19.38 -31.09
CA GLU A 639 -25.25 -18.38 -30.06
C GLU A 639 -23.89 -18.61 -29.37
N ASN A 640 -22.83 -17.90 -29.81
CA ASN A 640 -21.45 -18.18 -29.39
C ASN A 640 -21.14 -17.74 -27.95
N TRP A 641 -21.07 -18.70 -27.04
CA TRP A 641 -20.55 -18.54 -25.68
C TRP A 641 -19.03 -18.70 -25.64
N LEU A 642 -18.31 -17.71 -25.12
CA LEU A 642 -16.86 -17.71 -24.93
C LEU A 642 -16.48 -18.28 -23.54
N PRO A 643 -15.70 -19.36 -23.45
CA PRO A 643 -15.28 -19.92 -22.17
C PRO A 643 -14.21 -19.06 -21.49
N ILE A 644 -14.40 -18.78 -20.20
CA ILE A 644 -13.47 -18.02 -19.38
C ILE A 644 -12.67 -19.00 -18.50
N PRO A 645 -11.33 -19.09 -18.66
CA PRO A 645 -10.49 -19.92 -17.80
C PRO A 645 -10.63 -19.50 -16.33
N PRO A 646 -10.57 -20.45 -15.38
CA PRO A 646 -10.69 -20.13 -13.96
C PRO A 646 -9.57 -19.18 -13.52
N ARG A 647 -9.91 -18.18 -12.70
CA ARG A 647 -9.00 -17.13 -12.19
C ARG A 647 -8.42 -16.21 -13.27
N SER A 648 -8.99 -16.19 -14.47
CA SER A 648 -8.65 -15.19 -15.47
C SER A 648 -9.32 -13.84 -15.14
N LYS A 649 -8.69 -12.76 -15.57
CA LYS A 649 -9.22 -11.39 -15.47
C LYS A 649 -9.41 -10.89 -16.88
N ILE A 650 -10.65 -10.57 -17.23
CA ILE A 650 -11.03 -10.17 -18.58
C ILE A 650 -11.76 -8.83 -18.49
N ALA A 651 -11.44 -7.93 -19.40
CA ALA A 651 -12.20 -6.71 -19.64
C ALA A 651 -12.83 -6.81 -21.03
N ILE A 652 -14.13 -6.57 -21.12
CA ILE A 652 -14.87 -6.55 -22.39
C ILE A 652 -15.25 -5.10 -22.65
N PHE A 653 -14.84 -4.60 -23.81
CA PHE A 653 -15.05 -3.21 -24.20
C PHE A 653 -15.94 -3.14 -25.44
N THR A 654 -16.83 -2.14 -25.50
CA THR A 654 -17.71 -1.88 -26.64
C THR A 654 -17.66 -0.41 -27.04
N TRP A 655 -17.61 -0.14 -28.35
CA TRP A 655 -17.67 1.22 -28.91
C TRP A 655 -19.11 1.73 -29.09
N HIS A 656 -20.07 0.83 -29.27
CA HIS A 656 -21.44 1.16 -29.70
C HIS A 656 -22.53 0.70 -28.70
N GLY A 657 -22.11 0.30 -27.49
CA GLY A 657 -22.98 -0.35 -26.52
C GLY A 657 -23.16 -1.85 -26.83
N ALA A 658 -23.25 -2.67 -25.79
CA ALA A 658 -23.47 -4.10 -25.91
C ALA A 658 -24.16 -4.61 -24.64
N THR A 659 -25.00 -5.64 -24.78
CA THR A 659 -25.51 -6.41 -23.64
C THR A 659 -24.60 -7.62 -23.47
N ILE A 660 -24.10 -7.86 -22.26
CA ILE A 660 -23.19 -8.98 -21.97
C ILE A 660 -23.91 -9.94 -21.02
N GLU A 661 -23.99 -11.20 -21.41
CA GLU A 661 -24.51 -12.29 -20.57
C GLU A 661 -23.34 -13.10 -20.02
N LEU A 662 -23.33 -13.36 -18.71
CA LEU A 662 -22.32 -14.18 -18.04
C LEU A 662 -23.00 -15.38 -17.36
N ASP A 663 -22.56 -16.59 -17.71
CA ASP A 663 -23.01 -17.87 -17.16
C ASP A 663 -21.86 -18.47 -16.36
N GLY A 664 -21.83 -18.28 -15.03
CA GLY A 664 -20.76 -18.79 -14.18
C GLY A 664 -20.66 -18.12 -12.81
N ILE A 665 -19.67 -18.56 -12.01
CA ILE A 665 -19.34 -17.90 -10.75
C ILE A 665 -18.15 -16.95 -11.00
N SER A 666 -18.34 -15.66 -10.74
CA SER A 666 -17.33 -14.61 -10.78
C SER A 666 -17.02 -14.15 -9.35
N GLU A 667 -15.78 -13.70 -9.11
CA GLU A 667 -15.40 -13.09 -7.83
C GLU A 667 -15.78 -11.60 -7.77
N VAL A 668 -15.63 -10.89 -8.90
CA VAL A 668 -15.87 -9.46 -9.04
C VAL A 668 -16.41 -9.19 -10.45
N GLU A 669 -17.54 -8.48 -10.53
CA GLU A 669 -18.15 -7.98 -11.77
C GLU A 669 -18.44 -6.49 -11.59
N TYR A 670 -18.01 -5.67 -12.54
CA TYR A 670 -18.34 -4.25 -12.57
C TYR A 670 -18.22 -3.73 -14.01
N VAL A 671 -18.89 -2.61 -14.28
CA VAL A 671 -18.75 -1.85 -15.53
C VAL A 671 -17.96 -0.58 -15.21
N ALA A 672 -16.98 -0.26 -16.05
CA ALA A 672 -16.19 0.96 -15.93
C ALA A 672 -16.56 1.91 -17.09
N ASP A 673 -17.06 3.09 -16.75
CA ASP A 673 -17.49 4.08 -17.74
C ASP A 673 -16.29 4.87 -18.32
N GLU A 674 -15.22 5.05 -17.52
CA GLU A 674 -14.02 5.75 -17.93
C GLU A 674 -12.91 4.77 -18.33
N THR A 675 -12.46 4.84 -19.58
CA THR A 675 -11.37 4.00 -20.08
C THR A 675 -10.41 4.76 -21.01
N PRO A 676 -9.10 4.43 -21.00
CA PRO A 676 -8.12 5.06 -21.89
C PRO A 676 -8.17 4.55 -23.34
N MET A 677 -9.26 3.87 -23.75
CA MET A 677 -9.36 3.19 -25.05
C MET A 677 -9.24 4.15 -26.23
N VAL A 678 -9.77 5.38 -26.11
CA VAL A 678 -9.64 6.42 -27.12
C VAL A 678 -8.17 6.79 -27.33
N SER A 679 -7.38 6.92 -26.27
CA SER A 679 -5.95 7.20 -26.38
C SER A 679 -5.20 6.05 -27.07
N TYR A 680 -5.56 4.81 -26.78
CA TYR A 680 -4.92 3.63 -27.39
C TYR A 680 -5.22 3.49 -28.88
N VAL A 681 -6.47 3.73 -29.30
CA VAL A 681 -6.84 3.66 -30.72
C VAL A 681 -6.24 4.84 -31.51
N ASN A 682 -6.11 6.02 -30.92
CA ASN A 682 -5.43 7.16 -31.56
C ASN A 682 -3.95 6.85 -31.82
N VAL A 683 -3.27 6.21 -30.86
CA VAL A 683 -1.89 5.72 -31.09
C VAL A 683 -1.87 4.71 -32.23
N HIS A 684 -2.80 3.75 -32.24
CA HIS A 684 -2.88 2.77 -33.33
C HIS A 684 -3.06 3.43 -34.71
N ALA A 685 -3.94 4.43 -34.82
CA ALA A 685 -4.15 5.16 -36.07
C ALA A 685 -2.87 5.87 -36.57
N ILE A 686 -2.08 6.47 -35.67
CA ILE A 686 -0.79 7.09 -36.01
C ILE A 686 0.20 6.02 -36.50
N LEU A 687 0.28 4.88 -35.81
CA LEU A 687 1.16 3.78 -36.19
C LEU A 687 0.77 3.20 -37.55
N ASP A 688 -0.53 3.08 -37.83
CA ASP A 688 -1.07 2.62 -39.10
C ASP A 688 -0.72 3.55 -40.27
N GLY A 689 -0.81 4.87 -40.03
CA GLY A 689 -0.30 5.88 -40.98
C GLY A 689 1.19 5.67 -41.29
N ARG A 690 2.03 5.44 -40.27
CA ARG A 690 3.47 5.16 -40.46
C ARG A 690 3.73 3.88 -41.26
N ARG A 691 2.94 2.81 -41.03
CA ARG A 691 3.04 1.57 -41.82
C ARG A 691 2.71 1.82 -43.29
N THR A 692 1.65 2.58 -43.54
CA THR A 692 1.21 2.93 -44.91
C THR A 692 2.28 3.75 -45.64
N HIS A 693 2.85 4.76 -44.97
CA HIS A 693 3.97 5.54 -45.53
C HIS A 693 5.21 4.67 -45.81
N ALA A 694 5.55 3.75 -44.90
CA ALA A 694 6.66 2.82 -45.08
C ALA A 694 6.44 1.86 -46.27
N LYS A 695 5.19 1.43 -46.50
CA LYS A 695 4.83 0.59 -47.66
C LYS A 695 4.85 1.37 -48.97
N ALA A 696 4.37 2.63 -48.98
CA ALA A 696 4.32 3.46 -50.18
C ALA A 696 5.70 3.87 -50.71
N SER A 697 6.63 4.16 -49.80
CA SER A 697 8.02 4.56 -50.13
C SER A 697 8.87 3.43 -50.72
N GLN A 698 8.37 2.19 -50.76
CA GLN A 698 9.00 1.06 -51.44
C GLN A 698 8.61 0.96 -52.93
N GLY A 699 7.54 1.62 -53.36
CA GLY A 699 7.03 1.55 -54.75
C GLY A 699 7.66 2.55 -55.72
N SER A 700 8.30 3.61 -55.21
CA SER A 700 8.96 4.65 -56.03
C SER A 700 10.44 4.33 -56.21
N GLY A 701 10.77 3.55 -57.24
CA GLY A 701 12.13 3.08 -57.56
C GLY A 701 13.11 4.13 -58.09
N LEU A 702 13.06 5.38 -57.62
CA LEU A 702 14.07 6.40 -57.94
C LEU A 702 14.67 6.93 -56.63
N ASP A 703 16.00 6.92 -56.58
CA ASP A 703 16.91 7.47 -55.56
C ASP A 703 17.39 6.51 -54.44
N ALA A 704 18.48 5.80 -54.74
CA ALA A 704 19.20 4.88 -53.86
C ALA A 704 20.04 5.57 -52.75
N SER A 705 19.78 6.83 -52.41
CA SER A 705 20.56 7.61 -51.42
C SER A 705 19.77 8.04 -50.18
N GLN A 706 18.46 7.74 -50.09
CA GLN A 706 17.66 7.98 -48.89
C GLN A 706 17.42 6.69 -48.10
N SER A 707 17.56 6.78 -46.77
CA SER A 707 17.42 5.67 -45.82
C SER A 707 16.19 4.81 -46.10
N VAL A 708 16.38 3.50 -46.29
CA VAL A 708 15.30 2.52 -46.50
C VAL A 708 14.18 2.74 -45.49
N SER A 709 13.00 3.10 -46.01
CA SER A 709 11.84 3.40 -45.18
C SER A 709 11.37 2.16 -44.42
N GLN A 710 11.18 2.31 -43.10
CA GLN A 710 10.85 1.23 -42.18
C GLN A 710 9.54 1.52 -41.44
N GLY A 711 8.81 0.45 -41.11
CA GLY A 711 7.61 0.52 -40.28
C GLY A 711 7.90 0.97 -38.85
N PRO A 712 6.85 1.25 -38.05
CA PRO A 712 7.02 1.65 -36.66
C PRO A 712 7.60 0.50 -35.82
N ARG A 713 8.65 0.82 -35.05
CA ARG A 713 9.25 -0.06 -34.04
C ARG A 713 8.88 0.49 -32.67
N VAL A 714 7.80 -0.05 -32.11
CA VAL A 714 7.13 0.49 -30.93
C VAL A 714 7.59 -0.27 -29.69
N ILE A 715 8.12 0.42 -28.69
CA ILE A 715 8.46 -0.18 -27.39
C ILE A 715 7.52 0.34 -26.31
N VAL A 716 6.90 -0.59 -25.58
CA VAL A 716 5.96 -0.27 -24.50
C VAL A 716 6.67 -0.42 -23.16
N VAL A 717 6.75 0.68 -22.41
CA VAL A 717 7.50 0.78 -21.16
C VAL A 717 6.64 1.27 -20.00
N GLY A 718 7.04 0.92 -18.78
CA GLY A 718 6.33 1.30 -17.57
C GLY A 718 6.48 0.26 -16.46
N PRO A 719 6.06 0.58 -15.23
CA PRO A 719 6.28 -0.25 -14.07
C PRO A 719 5.48 -1.55 -14.16
N THR A 720 5.74 -2.51 -13.28
CA THR A 720 4.95 -3.74 -13.24
C THR A 720 3.47 -3.43 -12.99
N ASP A 721 2.57 -4.21 -13.60
CA ASP A 721 1.11 -4.05 -13.45
C ASP A 721 0.58 -2.67 -13.94
N SER A 722 1.16 -2.12 -15.01
CA SER A 722 0.65 -0.94 -15.72
C SER A 722 -0.21 -1.24 -16.96
N GLY A 723 -0.34 -2.51 -17.34
CA GLY A 723 -1.12 -2.93 -18.51
C GLY A 723 -0.34 -3.08 -19.82
N LYS A 724 1.00 -3.09 -19.79
CA LYS A 724 1.88 -3.19 -20.97
C LYS A 724 1.50 -4.33 -21.92
N SER A 725 1.46 -5.56 -21.43
CA SER A 725 1.14 -6.74 -22.24
C SER A 725 -0.27 -6.66 -22.85
N THR A 726 -1.23 -6.06 -22.14
CA THR A 726 -2.59 -5.83 -22.66
C THR A 726 -2.58 -4.80 -23.79
N LEU A 727 -1.84 -3.69 -23.64
CA LEU A 727 -1.68 -2.69 -24.69
C LEU A 727 -1.00 -3.27 -25.93
N CYS A 728 0.08 -4.05 -25.77
CA CYS A 728 0.73 -4.73 -26.88
C CYS A 728 -0.26 -5.62 -27.66
N ARG A 729 -1.05 -6.44 -26.96
CA ARG A 729 -2.07 -7.29 -27.60
C ARG A 729 -3.13 -6.49 -28.35
N MET A 730 -3.59 -5.36 -27.81
CA MET A 730 -4.57 -4.50 -28.49
C MET A 730 -3.98 -3.92 -29.80
N LEU A 731 -2.77 -3.35 -29.73
CA LEU A 731 -2.09 -2.78 -30.91
C LEU A 731 -1.83 -3.83 -31.99
N LEU A 732 -1.40 -5.03 -31.61
CA LEU A 732 -1.19 -6.14 -32.53
C LEU A 732 -2.51 -6.62 -33.16
N SER A 733 -3.56 -6.79 -32.35
CA SER A 733 -4.87 -7.24 -32.83
C SER A 733 -5.52 -6.22 -33.78
N TRP A 734 -5.39 -4.92 -33.51
CA TRP A 734 -5.91 -3.90 -34.42
C TRP A 734 -5.10 -3.83 -35.73
N ALA A 735 -3.79 -4.00 -35.66
CA ALA A 735 -2.95 -4.06 -36.86
C ALA A 735 -3.27 -5.28 -37.72
N SER A 736 -3.42 -6.47 -37.14
CA SER A 736 -3.79 -7.68 -37.90
C SER A 736 -5.20 -7.61 -38.48
N LYS A 737 -6.15 -6.96 -37.78
CA LYS A 737 -7.48 -6.66 -38.34
C LYS A 737 -7.44 -5.74 -39.57
N GLN A 738 -6.43 -4.89 -39.69
CA GLN A 738 -6.19 -4.04 -40.86
C GLN A 738 -5.34 -4.73 -41.94
N GLY A 739 -5.01 -6.01 -41.76
CA GLY A 739 -4.21 -6.79 -42.72
C GLY A 739 -2.69 -6.62 -42.58
N TRP A 740 -2.21 -5.92 -41.54
CA TRP A 740 -0.77 -5.86 -41.25
C TRP A 740 -0.29 -7.10 -40.52
N LYS A 741 0.97 -7.47 -40.73
CA LYS A 741 1.64 -8.60 -40.05
C LYS A 741 2.78 -8.10 -39.14
N PRO A 742 2.49 -7.34 -38.07
CA PRO A 742 3.54 -6.83 -37.19
C PRO A 742 4.20 -7.96 -36.42
N THR A 743 5.49 -7.79 -36.12
CA THR A 743 6.21 -8.72 -35.24
C THR A 743 6.00 -8.34 -33.78
N PHE A 744 5.51 -9.27 -32.96
CA PHE A 744 5.49 -9.11 -31.52
C PHE A 744 6.82 -9.57 -30.92
N VAL A 745 7.47 -8.72 -30.13
CA VAL A 745 8.69 -9.03 -29.40
C VAL A 745 8.40 -8.95 -27.91
N ASP A 746 8.72 -10.00 -27.17
CA ASP A 746 8.52 -10.06 -25.73
C ASP A 746 9.86 -10.19 -25.01
N LEU A 747 10.23 -9.12 -24.31
CA LEU A 747 11.47 -9.03 -23.53
C LEU A 747 11.21 -9.28 -22.03
N ASP A 748 9.97 -9.57 -21.62
CA ASP A 748 9.67 -9.89 -20.22
C ASP A 748 9.95 -11.36 -19.90
N ILE A 749 11.19 -11.65 -19.49
CA ILE A 749 11.58 -13.00 -19.03
C ILE A 749 10.82 -13.49 -17.79
N GLY A 750 10.18 -12.61 -17.02
CA GLY A 750 9.48 -12.99 -15.79
C GLY A 750 8.02 -13.41 -16.01
N GLN A 751 7.34 -12.77 -16.96
CA GLN A 751 5.91 -12.96 -17.27
C GLN A 751 5.63 -12.94 -18.79
N GLY A 752 6.56 -13.47 -19.59
CA GLY A 752 6.43 -13.56 -21.04
C GLY A 752 5.12 -14.23 -21.49
N SER A 753 4.66 -13.82 -22.67
CA SER A 753 3.36 -14.17 -23.23
C SER A 753 3.42 -15.03 -24.49
N ILE A 754 4.63 -15.27 -25.02
CA ILE A 754 4.88 -16.13 -26.19
C ILE A 754 5.19 -17.57 -25.75
N THR A 755 5.98 -17.75 -24.69
CA THR A 755 6.47 -19.07 -24.26
C THR A 755 6.66 -19.13 -22.74
N ILE A 756 7.32 -20.18 -22.24
CA ILE A 756 7.60 -20.35 -20.82
C ILE A 756 8.44 -19.18 -20.26
N PRO A 757 8.38 -18.93 -18.93
CA PRO A 757 9.23 -17.93 -18.29
C PRO A 757 10.72 -18.20 -18.51
N GLY A 758 11.55 -17.17 -18.39
CA GLY A 758 12.99 -17.25 -18.58
C GLY A 758 13.42 -17.20 -20.05
N CYS A 759 12.57 -16.71 -20.95
CA CYS A 759 12.87 -16.57 -22.36
C CYS A 759 12.61 -15.15 -22.84
N ILE A 760 13.39 -14.70 -23.81
CA ILE A 760 13.01 -13.60 -24.70
C ILE A 760 12.56 -14.22 -26.02
N ALA A 761 11.53 -13.67 -26.64
CA ALA A 761 10.95 -14.28 -27.82
C ALA A 761 10.35 -13.26 -28.78
N ALA A 762 10.15 -13.67 -30.03
CA ALA A 762 9.42 -12.90 -31.01
C ALA A 762 8.58 -13.80 -31.92
N THR A 763 7.42 -13.32 -32.37
CA THR A 763 6.55 -14.03 -33.32
C THR A 763 5.81 -13.03 -34.22
N PRO A 764 5.65 -13.31 -35.53
CA PRO A 764 4.73 -12.54 -36.37
C PRO A 764 3.29 -12.75 -35.91
N VAL A 765 2.47 -11.70 -35.97
CA VAL A 765 1.04 -11.76 -35.65
C VAL A 765 0.24 -11.48 -36.92
N GLU A 766 -0.19 -12.56 -37.59
CA GLU A 766 -0.93 -12.46 -38.85
C GLU A 766 -2.45 -12.39 -38.65
N MET A 767 -2.95 -13.05 -37.61
CA MET A 767 -4.38 -13.13 -37.31
C MET A 767 -4.73 -12.32 -36.06
N PRO A 768 -5.99 -11.85 -35.93
CA PRO A 768 -6.47 -11.26 -34.69
C PRO A 768 -6.29 -12.24 -33.53
N ILE A 769 -5.69 -11.74 -32.45
CA ILE A 769 -5.44 -12.49 -31.21
C ILE A 769 -6.78 -12.95 -30.63
N ASP A 770 -6.91 -14.26 -30.38
CA ASP A 770 -8.11 -14.81 -29.76
C ASP A 770 -8.20 -14.39 -28.28
N ALA A 771 -9.42 -14.15 -27.81
CA ALA A 771 -9.64 -13.65 -26.46
C ALA A 771 -9.28 -14.67 -25.36
N VAL A 772 -9.31 -15.97 -25.69
CA VAL A 772 -9.04 -17.09 -24.78
C VAL A 772 -7.70 -17.74 -25.10
N GLU A 773 -7.45 -18.09 -26.37
CA GLU A 773 -6.24 -18.78 -26.82
C GLU A 773 -5.01 -17.85 -26.84
N GLY A 774 -5.23 -16.54 -27.02
CA GLY A 774 -4.17 -15.56 -26.99
C GLY A 774 -3.43 -15.44 -28.32
N ILE A 775 -2.11 -15.30 -28.25
CA ILE A 775 -1.28 -14.98 -29.42
C ILE A 775 -1.06 -16.28 -30.21
N PRO A 776 -1.35 -16.33 -31.51
CA PRO A 776 -1.08 -17.51 -32.32
C PRO A 776 0.44 -17.76 -32.39
N LEU A 777 0.86 -18.99 -32.07
CA LEU A 777 2.26 -19.40 -31.98
C LEU A 777 2.60 -20.35 -33.13
N GLU A 778 2.74 -19.83 -34.35
CA GLU A 778 3.12 -20.68 -35.50
C GLU A 778 4.62 -20.99 -35.50
N MET A 779 5.46 -19.95 -35.56
CA MET A 779 6.92 -20.10 -35.61
C MET A 779 7.62 -19.02 -34.77
N PRO A 780 7.55 -19.10 -33.42
CA PRO A 780 8.21 -18.14 -32.56
C PRO A 780 9.74 -18.36 -32.56
N ILE A 781 10.49 -17.25 -32.62
CA ILE A 781 11.92 -17.24 -32.31
C ILE A 781 12.06 -17.12 -30.80
N VAL A 782 12.74 -18.08 -30.16
CA VAL A 782 12.90 -18.12 -28.71
C VAL A 782 14.36 -18.27 -28.34
N TYR A 783 14.85 -17.39 -27.47
CA TYR A 783 16.15 -17.50 -26.82
C TYR A 783 15.96 -17.73 -25.32
N PHE A 784 16.69 -18.71 -24.78
CA PHE A 784 16.57 -19.11 -23.39
C PHE A 784 17.60 -18.40 -22.51
N TYR A 785 17.09 -17.57 -21.60
CA TYR A 785 17.87 -16.90 -20.57
C TYR A 785 18.00 -17.76 -19.30
N GLY A 786 17.02 -18.63 -19.04
CA GLY A 786 17.09 -19.62 -17.96
C GLY A 786 16.77 -19.11 -16.55
N HIS A 787 16.63 -17.80 -16.35
CA HIS A 787 16.26 -17.21 -15.05
C HIS A 787 15.03 -16.30 -15.16
N THR A 788 14.32 -16.08 -14.05
CA THR A 788 13.12 -15.23 -14.04
C THR A 788 13.40 -13.75 -13.79
N THR A 789 14.67 -13.37 -13.59
CA THR A 789 15.11 -12.00 -13.31
C THR A 789 16.46 -11.75 -13.96
N PRO A 790 16.68 -10.58 -14.58
CA PRO A 790 17.93 -10.29 -15.29
C PRO A 790 19.12 -10.03 -14.34
N ASN A 791 18.87 -9.90 -13.03
CA ASN A 791 19.91 -9.72 -12.00
C ASN A 791 20.92 -10.85 -11.91
N VAL A 792 20.54 -12.05 -12.32
CA VAL A 792 21.43 -13.21 -12.23
C VAL A 792 22.62 -13.04 -13.19
N ASN A 793 22.34 -12.53 -14.39
CA ASN A 793 23.34 -12.35 -15.43
C ASN A 793 22.85 -11.31 -16.45
N ALA A 794 23.13 -10.03 -16.17
CA ALA A 794 22.64 -8.94 -17.02
C ALA A 794 23.31 -8.96 -18.40
N ASP A 795 24.57 -9.36 -18.48
CA ASP A 795 25.33 -9.37 -19.73
C ASP A 795 24.85 -10.46 -20.69
N LEU A 796 24.50 -11.64 -20.17
CA LEU A 796 23.81 -12.65 -20.98
C LEU A 796 22.49 -12.12 -21.53
N TYR A 797 21.68 -11.45 -20.70
CA TYR A 797 20.42 -10.86 -21.17
C TYR A 797 20.64 -9.86 -22.30
N LYS A 798 21.67 -9.01 -22.18
CA LYS A 798 22.08 -8.05 -23.22
C LYS A 798 22.51 -8.74 -24.51
N VAL A 799 23.27 -9.83 -24.43
CA VAL A 799 23.73 -10.58 -25.60
C VAL A 799 22.55 -11.26 -26.29
N LEU A 800 21.69 -11.98 -25.56
CA LEU A 800 20.50 -12.61 -26.14
C LEU A 800 19.59 -11.58 -26.82
N MET A 801 19.43 -10.41 -26.21
CA MET A 801 18.65 -9.31 -26.80
C MET A 801 19.23 -8.84 -28.14
N LYS A 802 20.56 -8.76 -28.26
CA LYS A 802 21.25 -8.42 -29.51
C LYS A 802 21.07 -9.53 -30.55
N GLU A 803 21.21 -10.80 -30.18
CA GLU A 803 21.00 -11.93 -31.09
C GLU A 803 19.57 -11.98 -31.63
N LEU A 804 18.57 -11.74 -30.77
CA LEU A 804 17.17 -11.64 -31.17
C LEU A 804 16.96 -10.48 -32.16
N ALA A 805 17.49 -9.29 -31.86
CA ALA A 805 17.35 -8.13 -32.75
C ALA A 805 18.04 -8.35 -34.11
N GLN A 806 19.24 -8.94 -34.13
CA GLN A 806 19.94 -9.28 -35.37
C GLN A 806 19.18 -10.31 -36.20
N THR A 807 18.59 -11.31 -35.55
CA THR A 807 17.76 -12.33 -36.21
C THR A 807 16.54 -11.69 -36.87
N LEU A 808 15.86 -10.78 -36.16
CA LEU A 808 14.71 -10.06 -36.70
C LEU A 808 15.10 -9.10 -37.84
N GLU A 809 16.25 -8.43 -37.75
CA GLU A 809 16.73 -7.56 -38.83
C GLU A 809 17.01 -8.36 -40.11
N LYS A 810 17.56 -9.59 -39.98
CA LYS A 810 17.72 -10.52 -41.11
C LYS A 810 16.37 -10.97 -41.70
N GLN A 811 15.35 -11.18 -40.87
CA GLN A 811 14.00 -11.47 -41.38
C GLN A 811 13.38 -10.26 -42.09
N PHE A 812 13.58 -9.05 -41.56
CA PHE A 812 13.07 -7.82 -42.16
C PHE A 812 13.80 -7.45 -43.45
N SER A 813 15.08 -7.78 -43.62
CA SER A 813 15.78 -7.58 -44.88
C SER A 813 15.22 -8.48 -46.00
N GLY A 814 14.78 -9.69 -45.66
CA GLY A 814 14.15 -10.63 -46.59
C GLY A 814 12.67 -10.40 -46.89
N ASN A 815 11.92 -9.71 -46.01
CA ASN A 815 10.47 -9.50 -46.18
C ASN A 815 10.09 -8.01 -46.04
N ALA A 816 9.80 -7.37 -47.17
CA ALA A 816 9.46 -5.95 -47.26
C ALA A 816 8.11 -5.62 -46.58
N GLU A 817 7.13 -6.52 -46.63
CA GLU A 817 5.82 -6.34 -45.98
C GLU A 817 5.95 -6.38 -44.45
N SER A 818 6.71 -7.35 -43.91
CA SER A 818 7.01 -7.43 -42.48
C SER A 818 7.79 -6.20 -42.00
N ARG A 819 8.72 -5.71 -42.81
CA ARG A 819 9.47 -4.48 -42.53
C ARG A 819 8.57 -3.24 -42.46
N ALA A 820 7.59 -3.13 -43.36
CA ALA A 820 6.62 -2.03 -43.36
C ALA A 820 5.60 -2.15 -42.21
N ALA A 821 5.20 -3.37 -41.84
CA ALA A 821 4.30 -3.63 -40.71
C ALA A 821 4.93 -3.27 -39.35
N GLY A 822 6.25 -3.41 -39.24
CA GLY A 822 7.04 -3.03 -38.07
C GLY A 822 6.93 -4.03 -36.91
N MET A 823 7.24 -3.57 -35.70
CA MET A 823 7.24 -4.42 -34.50
C MET A 823 6.65 -3.73 -33.28
N VAL A 824 6.09 -4.53 -32.36
CA VAL A 824 5.61 -4.10 -31.05
C VAL A 824 6.38 -4.87 -29.98
N ILE A 825 7.09 -4.16 -29.11
CA ILE A 825 8.05 -4.70 -28.14
C ILE A 825 7.48 -4.51 -26.73
N ASN A 826 7.16 -5.61 -26.05
CA ASN A 826 6.81 -5.63 -24.63
C ASN A 826 8.08 -5.70 -23.78
N THR A 827 8.13 -4.92 -22.71
CA THR A 827 9.28 -4.86 -21.79
C THR A 827 8.93 -5.34 -20.39
N MET A 828 9.95 -5.72 -19.61
CA MET A 828 9.80 -6.01 -18.19
C MET A 828 9.38 -4.76 -17.40
N GLY A 829 8.72 -4.95 -16.25
CA GLY A 829 8.28 -3.83 -15.42
C GLY A 829 9.33 -3.20 -14.50
N TRP A 830 10.61 -3.50 -14.70
CA TRP A 830 11.70 -2.97 -13.90
C TRP A 830 12.32 -1.75 -14.58
N VAL A 831 12.09 -0.56 -13.99
CA VAL A 831 12.28 0.75 -14.63
C VAL A 831 13.27 1.64 -13.89
N GLU A 832 14.04 1.08 -12.95
CA GLU A 832 15.00 1.79 -12.11
C GLU A 832 16.34 1.03 -12.08
N GLY A 833 17.44 1.76 -11.86
CA GLY A 833 18.80 1.18 -11.81
C GLY A 833 19.14 0.40 -13.08
N LEU A 834 19.67 -0.82 -12.91
CA LEU A 834 20.00 -1.73 -14.01
C LEU A 834 18.81 -2.00 -14.95
N GLY A 835 17.57 -2.04 -14.44
CA GLY A 835 16.38 -2.21 -15.28
C GLY A 835 16.18 -1.05 -16.26
N TYR A 836 16.49 0.18 -15.84
CA TYR A 836 16.45 1.36 -16.71
C TYR A 836 17.55 1.32 -17.78
N GLU A 837 18.76 0.87 -17.42
CA GLU A 837 19.86 0.69 -18.37
C GLU A 837 19.52 -0.35 -19.45
N LEU A 838 18.96 -1.50 -19.05
CA LEU A 838 18.50 -2.54 -19.97
C LEU A 838 17.39 -2.04 -20.90
N LEU A 839 16.50 -1.16 -20.40
CA LEU A 839 15.46 -0.53 -21.21
C LEU A 839 16.06 0.41 -22.26
N LEU A 840 16.98 1.29 -21.88
CA LEU A 840 17.67 2.16 -22.84
C LEU A 840 18.43 1.35 -23.89
N GLN A 841 19.08 0.27 -23.46
CA GLN A 841 19.76 -0.63 -24.37
C GLN A 841 18.77 -1.34 -25.31
N ALA A 842 17.57 -1.70 -24.85
CA ALA A 842 16.53 -2.28 -25.70
C ALA A 842 16.04 -1.28 -26.76
N VAL A 843 15.83 -0.01 -26.40
CA VAL A 843 15.49 1.06 -27.35
C VAL A 843 16.53 1.12 -28.49
N ASP A 844 17.81 1.05 -28.14
CA ASP A 844 18.91 1.16 -29.08
C ASP A 844 19.09 -0.11 -29.92
N THR A 845 19.04 -1.27 -29.27
CA THR A 845 19.28 -2.57 -29.91
C THR A 845 18.21 -2.89 -30.94
N PHE A 846 16.94 -2.55 -30.66
CA PHE A 846 15.83 -2.75 -31.60
C PHE A 846 15.60 -1.55 -32.53
N LYS A 847 16.36 -0.46 -32.38
CA LYS A 847 16.19 0.79 -33.14
C LYS A 847 14.75 1.34 -33.02
N ALA A 848 14.20 1.34 -31.81
CA ALA A 848 12.82 1.76 -31.56
C ALA A 848 12.63 3.25 -31.89
N ASN A 849 11.60 3.57 -32.68
CA ASN A 849 11.27 4.94 -33.07
C ASN A 849 10.02 5.50 -32.38
N VAL A 850 9.29 4.66 -31.63
CA VAL A 850 8.16 5.08 -30.79
C VAL A 850 8.27 4.42 -29.43
N VAL A 851 8.29 5.22 -28.36
CA VAL A 851 8.33 4.77 -26.96
C VAL A 851 7.01 5.14 -26.29
N LEU A 852 6.21 4.14 -25.94
CA LEU A 852 4.93 4.31 -25.25
C LEU A 852 5.12 4.13 -23.73
N VAL A 853 5.01 5.20 -22.96
CA VAL A 853 5.19 5.19 -21.50
C VAL A 853 3.84 5.09 -20.79
N LEU A 854 3.58 3.96 -20.13
CA LEU A 854 2.34 3.69 -19.40
C LEU A 854 2.44 4.03 -17.91
N GLY A 855 1.63 5.00 -17.47
CA GLY A 855 1.29 5.19 -16.05
C GLY A 855 2.43 5.63 -15.11
N GLN A 856 3.53 6.18 -15.63
CA GLN A 856 4.65 6.67 -14.82
C GLN A 856 5.30 7.93 -15.42
N GLU A 857 5.05 9.08 -14.79
CA GLU A 857 5.51 10.38 -15.29
C GLU A 857 7.02 10.58 -15.18
N LYS A 858 7.60 10.19 -14.03
CA LYS A 858 9.05 10.27 -13.81
C LYS A 858 9.84 9.55 -14.90
N LEU A 859 9.41 8.33 -15.27
CA LEU A 859 10.03 7.55 -16.35
C LEU A 859 9.92 8.28 -17.70
N CYS A 860 8.77 8.89 -17.99
CA CYS A 860 8.57 9.67 -19.21
C CYS A 860 9.53 10.86 -19.27
N SER A 861 9.66 11.62 -18.18
CA SER A 861 10.59 12.76 -18.12
C SER A 861 12.05 12.33 -18.28
N MET A 862 12.49 11.28 -17.58
CA MET A 862 13.85 10.74 -17.70
C MET A 862 14.15 10.27 -19.12
N LEU A 863 13.21 9.57 -19.77
CA LEU A 863 13.38 9.13 -21.15
C LEU A 863 13.42 10.30 -22.13
N LYS A 864 12.59 11.33 -21.94
CA LYS A 864 12.59 12.55 -22.76
C LYS A 864 13.92 13.30 -22.64
N GLU A 865 14.52 13.32 -21.46
CA GLU A 865 15.80 13.96 -21.23
C GLU A 865 16.95 13.21 -21.92
N VAL A 866 17.07 11.90 -21.68
CA VAL A 866 18.17 11.07 -22.22
C VAL A 866 18.07 10.91 -23.74
N LEU A 867 16.86 10.69 -24.26
CA LEU A 867 16.62 10.48 -25.69
C LEU A 867 16.42 11.79 -26.46
N LYS A 868 16.55 12.97 -25.82
CA LYS A 868 16.55 14.27 -26.51
C LYS A 868 17.63 14.36 -27.60
N SER A 869 18.74 13.63 -27.40
CA SER A 869 19.84 13.51 -28.36
C SER A 869 19.48 12.73 -29.63
N LYS A 870 18.34 12.01 -29.64
CA LYS A 870 17.89 11.17 -30.75
C LYS A 870 16.58 11.73 -31.33
N PRO A 871 16.65 12.61 -32.35
CA PRO A 871 15.47 13.30 -32.88
C PRO A 871 14.44 12.37 -33.56
N ASN A 872 14.81 11.11 -33.83
CA ASN A 872 13.97 10.14 -34.53
C ASN A 872 13.14 9.23 -33.59
N VAL A 873 13.08 9.54 -32.29
CA VAL A 873 12.36 8.72 -31.29
C VAL A 873 11.23 9.52 -30.67
N ASP A 874 9.99 9.11 -30.93
CA ASP A 874 8.80 9.75 -30.37
C ASP A 874 8.42 9.13 -29.03
N ILE A 875 8.33 9.95 -27.99
CA ILE A 875 7.96 9.50 -26.65
C ILE A 875 6.53 9.93 -26.33
N VAL A 876 5.62 8.97 -26.24
CA VAL A 876 4.19 9.18 -25.99
C VAL A 876 3.83 8.69 -24.60
N LYS A 877 3.25 9.57 -23.79
CA LYS A 877 2.71 9.23 -22.47
C LYS A 877 1.28 8.72 -22.62
N LEU A 878 0.98 7.59 -21.99
CA LEU A 878 -0.36 7.00 -21.94
C LEU A 878 -0.82 6.78 -20.50
N HIS A 879 -2.12 6.97 -20.27
CA HIS A 879 -2.76 6.61 -19.02
C HIS A 879 -2.89 5.09 -18.91
N LYS A 880 -2.65 4.54 -17.72
CA LYS A 880 -2.93 3.13 -17.44
C LYS A 880 -4.44 2.94 -17.25
N SER A 881 -4.97 1.79 -17.62
CA SER A 881 -6.36 1.43 -17.30
C SER A 881 -6.51 1.14 -15.81
N GLU A 882 -7.59 1.63 -15.19
CA GLU A 882 -7.92 1.33 -13.79
C GLU A 882 -8.30 -0.14 -13.57
N GLY A 883 -8.69 -0.86 -14.63
CA GLY A 883 -8.94 -2.30 -14.58
C GLY A 883 -7.67 -3.15 -14.41
N VAL A 884 -6.48 -2.55 -14.41
CA VAL A 884 -5.23 -3.28 -14.19
C VAL A 884 -5.03 -3.54 -12.70
N VAL A 885 -5.05 -4.81 -12.32
CA VAL A 885 -4.93 -5.23 -10.92
C VAL A 885 -3.48 -5.52 -10.55
N LEU A 886 -3.05 -5.02 -9.38
CA LEU A 886 -1.74 -5.29 -8.80
C LEU A 886 -1.56 -6.78 -8.46
N ARG A 887 -0.40 -7.36 -8.80
CA ARG A 887 -0.07 -8.77 -8.58
C ARG A 887 1.12 -8.90 -7.65
N ASN A 888 0.90 -9.52 -6.49
CA ASN A 888 1.98 -9.89 -5.57
C ASN A 888 2.90 -10.99 -6.15
N GLN A 889 4.03 -11.24 -5.49
CA GLN A 889 5.03 -12.21 -5.94
C GLN A 889 4.47 -13.64 -6.06
N LYS A 890 3.59 -14.05 -5.13
CA LYS A 890 2.97 -15.39 -5.14
C LYS A 890 2.06 -15.60 -6.35
N VAL A 891 1.27 -14.59 -6.71
CA VAL A 891 0.43 -14.63 -7.93
C VAL A 891 1.30 -14.74 -9.18
N ARG A 892 2.44 -14.03 -9.23
CA ARG A 892 3.37 -14.12 -10.37
C ARG A 892 4.08 -15.47 -10.45
N GLN A 893 4.51 -16.04 -9.32
CA GLN A 893 5.05 -17.41 -9.25
C GLN A 893 4.04 -18.44 -9.75
N LYS A 894 2.79 -18.31 -9.34
CA LYS A 894 1.70 -19.20 -9.79
C LYS A 894 1.40 -19.01 -11.28
N ALA A 895 1.40 -17.79 -11.78
CA ALA A 895 1.24 -17.50 -13.21
C ALA A 895 2.37 -18.12 -14.05
N ARG A 896 3.63 -18.07 -13.57
CA ARG A 896 4.75 -18.76 -14.20
C ARG A 896 4.55 -20.27 -14.27
N SER A 897 4.14 -20.86 -13.14
CA SER A 897 3.87 -22.30 -13.07
C SER A 897 2.72 -22.71 -14.02
N PHE A 898 1.69 -21.86 -14.13
CA PHE A 898 0.59 -22.08 -15.06
C PHE A 898 1.05 -21.98 -16.52
N ARG A 899 1.94 -21.04 -16.86
CA ARG A 899 2.52 -20.93 -18.22
C ARG A 899 3.37 -22.14 -18.61
N ILE A 900 4.15 -22.69 -17.68
CA ILE A 900 4.90 -23.93 -17.93
C ILE A 900 3.92 -25.09 -18.18
N ARG A 901 2.87 -25.20 -17.35
CA ARG A 901 1.82 -26.21 -17.55
C ARG A 901 1.10 -26.06 -18.90
N GLU A 902 0.74 -24.84 -19.27
CA GLU A 902 0.07 -24.53 -20.53
C GLU A 902 0.93 -24.88 -21.75
N TYR A 903 2.26 -24.73 -21.66
CA TYR A 903 3.17 -25.16 -22.72
C TYR A 903 3.09 -26.67 -22.99
N PHE A 904 3.02 -27.50 -21.94
CA PHE A 904 2.97 -28.96 -22.10
C PHE A 904 1.57 -29.50 -22.35
N TYR A 905 0.55 -28.95 -21.69
CA TYR A 905 -0.81 -29.48 -21.67
C TYR A 905 -1.82 -28.66 -22.49
N GLY A 906 -1.46 -27.46 -22.94
CA GLY A 906 -2.41 -26.54 -23.55
C GLY A 906 -3.35 -25.89 -22.52
N LEU A 907 -4.19 -24.96 -22.99
CA LEU A 907 -5.10 -24.17 -22.15
C LEU A 907 -6.25 -25.00 -21.57
N SER A 908 -6.73 -25.98 -22.33
CA SER A 908 -7.86 -26.83 -21.94
C SER A 908 -7.46 -28.26 -21.57
N ASN A 909 -6.15 -28.53 -21.40
CA ASN A 909 -5.57 -29.88 -21.39
C ASN A 909 -5.82 -30.62 -22.71
N ASP A 910 -5.71 -29.90 -23.82
CA ASP A 910 -5.90 -30.34 -25.19
C ASP A 910 -4.61 -30.91 -25.81
N LEU A 911 -3.45 -30.52 -25.29
CA LEU A 911 -2.16 -31.13 -25.64
C LEU A 911 -1.87 -32.33 -24.73
N SER A 912 -1.26 -33.36 -25.30
CA SER A 912 -0.90 -34.59 -24.60
C SER A 912 0.62 -34.76 -24.64
N PRO A 913 1.35 -34.24 -23.63
CA PRO A 913 2.80 -34.38 -23.57
C PRO A 913 3.17 -35.84 -23.32
N HIS A 914 4.37 -36.23 -23.74
CA HIS A 914 4.85 -37.61 -23.70
C HIS A 914 5.97 -37.77 -22.68
N SER A 915 6.01 -38.90 -21.98
CA SER A 915 7.13 -39.24 -21.10
C SER A 915 8.18 -40.00 -21.90
N ASN A 916 9.34 -39.38 -22.09
CA ASN A 916 10.49 -39.95 -22.79
C ASN A 916 11.58 -40.35 -21.79
N ILE A 917 12.29 -41.43 -22.11
CA ILE A 917 13.45 -41.90 -21.35
C ILE A 917 14.68 -41.68 -22.23
N ILE A 918 15.66 -40.92 -21.72
CA ILE A 918 16.86 -40.51 -22.44
C ILE A 918 18.09 -41.07 -21.73
N ASN A 919 19.04 -41.66 -22.46
CA ASN A 919 20.30 -42.12 -21.85
C ASN A 919 21.27 -40.96 -21.67
N PHE A 920 22.14 -41.03 -20.67
CA PHE A 920 23.14 -39.99 -20.41
C PHE A 920 24.11 -39.78 -21.59
N SER A 921 24.31 -40.80 -22.43
CA SER A 921 25.14 -40.72 -23.64
C SER A 921 24.52 -39.91 -24.77
N ASP A 922 23.20 -39.73 -24.74
CA ASP A 922 22.45 -39.21 -25.89
C ASP A 922 22.30 -37.69 -25.82
N VAL A 923 22.60 -37.09 -24.67
CA VAL A 923 22.45 -35.66 -24.41
C VAL A 923 23.64 -35.07 -23.67
N SER A 924 23.90 -33.79 -23.90
CA SER A 924 24.90 -33.00 -23.18
C SER A 924 24.24 -31.74 -22.61
N ILE A 925 24.43 -31.49 -21.33
CA ILE A 925 23.78 -30.40 -20.60
C ILE A 925 24.80 -29.29 -20.32
N TYR A 926 24.43 -28.06 -20.64
CA TYR A 926 25.28 -26.87 -20.46
C TYR A 926 24.55 -25.80 -19.65
N ARG A 927 25.33 -25.04 -18.88
CA ARG A 927 24.90 -23.83 -18.18
C ARG A 927 25.65 -22.64 -18.77
N ILE A 928 24.97 -21.51 -18.87
CA ILE A 928 25.57 -20.24 -19.33
C ILE A 928 25.85 -19.39 -18.10
N GLY A 929 27.11 -19.02 -17.90
CA GLY A 929 27.59 -18.28 -16.74
C GLY A 929 27.87 -19.17 -15.52
N GLY A 930 28.75 -18.68 -14.64
CA GLY A 930 29.19 -19.41 -13.44
C GLY A 930 30.22 -20.51 -13.75
N GLY A 931 31.49 -20.13 -13.79
CA GLY A 931 32.65 -21.04 -13.88
C GLY A 931 33.60 -20.89 -12.68
N PRO A 932 34.66 -21.71 -12.59
CA PRO A 932 35.67 -21.56 -11.54
C PRO A 932 36.32 -20.18 -11.63
N GLN A 933 36.34 -19.46 -10.51
CA GLN A 933 37.02 -18.18 -10.38
C GLN A 933 38.52 -18.37 -10.55
N ALA A 934 39.18 -17.47 -11.29
CA ALA A 934 40.63 -17.47 -11.36
C ALA A 934 41.19 -17.33 -9.93
N PRO A 935 42.18 -18.14 -9.52
CA PRO A 935 42.77 -18.02 -8.20
C PRO A 935 43.37 -16.61 -8.02
N ARG A 936 43.18 -16.02 -6.84
CA ARG A 936 43.62 -14.63 -6.54
C ARG A 936 45.10 -14.38 -6.83
N SER A 937 45.93 -15.43 -6.85
CA SER A 937 47.35 -15.37 -7.20
C SER A 937 47.63 -15.02 -8.66
N ALA A 938 46.66 -15.15 -9.56
CA ALA A 938 46.80 -14.86 -11.00
C ALA A 938 46.23 -13.47 -11.38
N LEU A 939 45.75 -12.67 -10.41
CA LEU A 939 45.14 -11.37 -10.64
C LEU A 939 46.03 -10.22 -10.13
N PRO A 940 46.02 -9.04 -10.78
CA PRO A 940 46.68 -7.84 -10.27
C PRO A 940 46.18 -7.47 -8.87
N ILE A 941 47.06 -6.92 -8.04
CA ILE A 941 46.73 -6.48 -6.67
C ILE A 941 45.56 -5.49 -6.73
N GLY A 942 44.41 -5.88 -6.17
CA GLY A 942 43.18 -5.08 -6.11
C GLY A 942 42.04 -5.53 -7.03
N ALA A 943 42.24 -6.52 -7.91
CA ALA A 943 41.18 -7.03 -8.79
C ALA A 943 40.41 -8.21 -8.16
N GLU A 944 39.07 -8.17 -8.18
CA GLU A 944 38.22 -9.29 -7.79
C GLU A 944 38.02 -10.29 -8.95
N PRO A 945 37.97 -11.61 -8.68
CA PRO A 945 37.76 -12.61 -9.71
C PRO A 945 36.32 -12.56 -10.25
N VAL A 946 36.14 -11.95 -11.42
CA VAL A 946 34.88 -11.96 -12.15
C VAL A 946 34.80 -13.25 -12.99
N ALA A 947 33.82 -14.12 -12.70
CA ALA A 947 33.53 -15.24 -13.59
C ALA A 947 32.97 -14.68 -14.91
N ASP A 948 33.51 -15.11 -16.06
CA ASP A 948 33.00 -14.70 -17.37
C ASP A 948 31.48 -14.97 -17.44
N PRO A 949 30.63 -13.93 -17.58
CA PRO A 949 29.19 -14.06 -17.54
C PRO A 949 28.63 -14.81 -18.75
N THR A 950 29.36 -14.88 -19.86
CA THR A 950 28.90 -15.54 -21.10
C THR A 950 29.55 -16.89 -21.35
N ARG A 951 30.37 -17.39 -20.43
CA ARG A 951 31.01 -18.69 -20.59
C ARG A 951 30.00 -19.83 -20.55
N VAL A 952 30.08 -20.71 -21.54
CA VAL A 952 29.34 -21.97 -21.58
C VAL A 952 30.10 -23.03 -20.78
N VAL A 953 29.43 -23.67 -19.83
CA VAL A 953 30.02 -24.66 -18.92
C VAL A 953 29.22 -25.95 -18.98
N ALA A 954 29.88 -27.08 -19.24
CA ALA A 954 29.25 -28.39 -19.20
C ALA A 954 28.83 -28.76 -17.76
N VAL A 955 27.63 -29.31 -17.61
CA VAL A 955 27.04 -29.69 -16.33
C VAL A 955 26.96 -31.21 -16.24
N ASN A 956 27.48 -31.77 -15.15
CA ASN A 956 27.36 -33.19 -14.88
C ASN A 956 25.92 -33.56 -14.55
N ILE A 957 25.42 -34.65 -15.13
CA ILE A 957 24.07 -35.15 -14.88
C ILE A 957 24.01 -35.75 -13.47
N ASN A 958 23.29 -35.08 -12.57
CA ASN A 958 23.10 -35.49 -11.18
C ASN A 958 21.65 -35.22 -10.72
N ARG A 959 21.34 -35.49 -9.44
CA ARG A 959 19.99 -35.27 -8.89
C ARG A 959 19.57 -33.80 -8.82
N ASP A 960 20.48 -32.84 -8.97
CA ASP A 960 20.14 -31.41 -8.92
C ASP A 960 19.34 -30.94 -10.14
N LEU A 961 19.32 -31.75 -11.20
CA LEU A 961 18.52 -31.49 -12.40
C LEU A 961 17.05 -31.90 -12.23
N LEU A 962 16.70 -32.57 -11.13
CA LEU A 962 15.34 -33.02 -10.87
C LEU A 962 14.39 -31.82 -10.75
N HIS A 963 13.23 -31.92 -11.40
CA HIS A 963 12.21 -30.86 -11.45
C HIS A 963 12.64 -29.56 -12.17
N LEU A 964 13.75 -29.57 -12.90
CA LEU A 964 14.14 -28.46 -13.76
C LEU A 964 13.49 -28.55 -15.14
N VAL A 965 13.23 -27.38 -15.71
CA VAL A 965 12.89 -27.23 -17.12
C VAL A 965 14.16 -26.91 -17.90
N LEU A 966 14.49 -27.74 -18.88
CA LEU A 966 15.67 -27.61 -19.74
C LEU A 966 15.25 -27.15 -21.14
N ALA A 967 16.06 -26.29 -21.75
CA ALA A 967 15.86 -25.85 -23.12
C ALA A 967 16.63 -26.76 -24.09
N VAL A 968 16.00 -27.16 -25.18
CA VAL A 968 16.63 -27.92 -26.27
C VAL A 968 17.17 -26.94 -27.30
N SER A 969 18.49 -26.76 -27.37
CA SER A 969 19.11 -25.76 -28.27
C SER A 969 19.23 -26.28 -29.69
N TYR A 970 19.01 -25.44 -30.71
CA TYR A 970 19.32 -25.77 -32.11
C TYR A 970 20.82 -25.73 -32.43
N ALA A 971 21.67 -25.36 -31.46
CA ALA A 971 23.12 -25.37 -31.63
C ALA A 971 23.63 -26.75 -32.02
N LYS A 972 24.59 -26.79 -32.96
CA LYS A 972 25.33 -28.02 -33.31
C LYS A 972 26.56 -28.22 -32.44
N GLU A 973 27.15 -27.12 -31.99
CA GLU A 973 28.37 -27.07 -31.18
C GLU A 973 28.14 -26.22 -29.92
N PRO A 974 28.85 -26.48 -28.80
CA PRO A 974 28.65 -25.76 -27.54
C PRO A 974 28.85 -24.24 -27.63
N ASP A 975 29.78 -23.80 -28.49
CA ASP A 975 30.09 -22.37 -28.65
C ASP A 975 28.97 -21.60 -29.36
N GLN A 976 28.07 -22.31 -30.04
CA GLN A 976 26.92 -21.72 -30.75
C GLN A 976 25.67 -21.62 -29.87
N ILE A 977 25.72 -22.07 -28.60
CA ILE A 977 24.54 -22.13 -27.72
C ILE A 977 23.89 -20.76 -27.51
N ILE A 978 24.70 -19.70 -27.37
CA ILE A 978 24.19 -18.34 -27.09
C ILE A 978 23.57 -17.69 -28.34
N SER A 979 24.14 -17.96 -29.52
CA SER A 979 23.67 -17.42 -30.80
C SER A 979 22.57 -18.26 -31.46
N SER A 980 22.25 -19.43 -30.91
CA SER A 980 21.22 -20.33 -31.43
C SER A 980 19.90 -20.16 -30.67
N ASN A 981 18.79 -20.21 -31.42
CA ASN A 981 17.45 -20.31 -30.84
C ASN A 981 17.20 -21.70 -30.23
N VAL A 982 16.07 -21.82 -29.54
CA VAL A 982 15.66 -23.05 -28.85
C VAL A 982 14.52 -23.73 -29.60
N ALA A 983 14.59 -25.05 -29.72
CA ALA A 983 13.58 -25.90 -30.35
C ALA A 983 12.34 -26.09 -29.47
N GLY A 984 12.55 -26.18 -28.16
CA GLY A 984 11.49 -26.33 -27.18
C GLY A 984 12.05 -26.62 -25.81
N PHE A 985 11.17 -27.05 -24.91
CA PHE A 985 11.51 -27.30 -23.52
C PHE A 985 11.11 -28.71 -23.09
N ILE A 986 11.92 -29.29 -22.22
CA ILE A 986 11.65 -30.57 -21.57
C ILE A 986 11.65 -30.40 -20.07
N TYR A 987 10.87 -31.22 -19.37
CA TYR A 987 10.79 -31.20 -17.91
C TYR A 987 11.34 -32.49 -17.33
N VAL A 988 12.32 -32.40 -16.44
CA VAL A 988 12.95 -33.59 -15.83
C VAL A 988 12.08 -34.09 -14.67
N THR A 989 11.48 -35.27 -14.84
CA THR A 989 10.59 -35.88 -13.85
C THR A 989 11.33 -36.83 -12.90
N ASP A 990 12.32 -37.56 -13.41
CA ASP A 990 13.12 -38.50 -12.63
C ASP A 990 14.53 -38.69 -13.22
N ILE A 991 15.49 -39.07 -12.38
CA ILE A 991 16.89 -39.31 -12.78
C ILE A 991 17.41 -40.58 -12.10
N ASP A 992 17.61 -41.62 -12.90
CA ASP A 992 18.20 -42.88 -12.46
C ASP A 992 19.71 -42.86 -12.76
N ILE A 993 20.50 -42.56 -11.72
CA ILE A 993 21.96 -42.53 -11.79
C ILE A 993 22.54 -43.94 -12.02
N GLN A 994 21.92 -44.98 -11.46
CA GLN A 994 22.42 -46.36 -11.57
C GLN A 994 22.27 -46.87 -13.01
N ARG A 995 21.12 -46.60 -13.63
CA ARG A 995 20.84 -46.98 -15.01
C ARG A 995 21.33 -45.96 -16.04
N LYS A 996 21.88 -44.82 -15.61
CA LYS A 996 22.30 -43.68 -16.46
C LYS A 996 21.19 -43.19 -17.40
N LYS A 997 19.98 -43.02 -16.84
CA LYS A 997 18.77 -42.62 -17.58
C LYS A 997 18.10 -41.40 -16.94
N ILE A 998 17.59 -40.52 -17.78
CA ILE A 998 16.76 -39.37 -17.41
C ILE A 998 15.35 -39.66 -17.91
N VAL A 999 14.37 -39.53 -17.04
CA VAL A 999 12.95 -39.51 -17.42
C VAL A 999 12.53 -38.06 -17.54
N CYS A 1000 12.01 -37.68 -18.70
CA CYS A 1000 11.55 -36.32 -18.95
C CYS A 1000 10.20 -36.28 -19.64
N LEU A 1001 9.42 -35.26 -19.35
CA LEU A 1001 8.22 -34.91 -20.08
C LEU A 1001 8.58 -34.02 -21.28
N THR A 1002 8.16 -34.42 -22.48
CA THR A 1002 8.37 -33.72 -23.75
C THR A 1002 7.04 -33.30 -24.36
N PRO A 1003 7.00 -32.19 -25.12
CA PRO A 1003 5.75 -31.72 -25.74
C PRO A 1003 5.26 -32.64 -26.87
N CYS A 1004 6.18 -33.35 -27.52
CA CYS A 1004 5.89 -34.31 -28.59
C CYS A 1004 6.57 -35.67 -28.32
N PRO A 1005 5.98 -36.79 -28.79
CA PRO A 1005 6.64 -38.08 -28.78
C PRO A 1005 7.76 -38.13 -29.84
N GLY A 1006 8.80 -38.92 -29.58
CA GLY A 1006 9.93 -39.11 -30.48
C GLY A 1006 11.28 -38.64 -29.90
N GLU A 1007 12.32 -38.70 -30.71
CA GLU A 1007 13.66 -38.23 -30.33
C GLU A 1007 13.72 -36.71 -30.21
N LEU A 1008 14.64 -36.21 -29.38
CA LEU A 1008 14.83 -34.78 -29.24
C LEU A 1008 15.41 -34.17 -30.53
N PRO A 1009 14.96 -32.97 -30.94
CA PRO A 1009 15.50 -32.28 -32.12
C PRO A 1009 17.01 -32.01 -32.06
N SER A 1010 17.58 -31.97 -30.86
CA SER A 1010 19.00 -31.75 -30.60
C SER A 1010 19.43 -32.47 -29.33
N LYS A 1011 20.72 -32.84 -29.29
CA LYS A 1011 21.38 -33.45 -28.14
C LYS A 1011 21.89 -32.41 -27.12
N ILE A 1012 21.92 -31.13 -27.49
CA ILE A 1012 22.43 -30.04 -26.64
C ILE A 1012 21.28 -29.44 -25.83
N LEU A 1013 21.38 -29.58 -24.51
CA LEU A 1013 20.42 -29.05 -23.54
C LEU A 1013 21.03 -27.90 -22.75
N VAL A 1014 20.24 -26.87 -22.47
CA VAL A 1014 20.65 -25.71 -21.67
C VAL A 1014 19.85 -25.68 -20.38
N VAL A 1015 20.55 -25.59 -19.24
CA VAL A 1015 19.96 -25.54 -17.90
C VAL A 1015 19.98 -24.13 -17.33
N GLY A 1016 18.83 -23.74 -16.76
CA GLY A 1016 18.66 -22.51 -15.98
C GLY A 1016 18.31 -22.79 -14.52
N THR A 1017 17.59 -21.87 -13.87
CA THR A 1017 17.07 -22.01 -12.49
C THR A 1017 15.55 -22.24 -12.45
N LEU A 1018 14.93 -22.55 -13.59
CA LEU A 1018 13.49 -22.74 -13.68
C LEU A 1018 13.10 -24.11 -13.11
N THR A 1019 12.46 -24.08 -11.95
CA THR A 1019 11.87 -25.25 -11.30
C THR A 1019 10.36 -25.27 -11.53
N TRP A 1020 9.82 -26.47 -11.76
CA TRP A 1020 8.38 -26.69 -11.86
C TRP A 1020 8.01 -27.99 -11.14
N LEU A 1021 6.98 -27.93 -10.31
CA LEU A 1021 6.41 -29.12 -9.68
C LEU A 1021 5.06 -29.36 -10.31
N GLU A 1022 4.93 -30.52 -10.94
CA GLU A 1022 3.67 -30.98 -11.51
C GLU A 1022 2.66 -31.24 -10.37
N GLY A 1023 1.55 -30.50 -10.38
CA GLY A 1023 0.54 -30.51 -9.31
C GLY A 1023 -0.86 -30.17 -9.77
#